data_AF-A0A9X0LWV8-F1
#
_entry.id   AF-A0A9X0LWV8-F1
#
_cell.length_a   1.000
_cell.length_b   1.000
_cell.length_c   1.000
_cell.angle_alpha   90.00
_cell.angle_beta   90.00
_cell.angle_gamma   90.00
#
_symmetry.space_group_name_H-M   'P 1'
#
loop_
_entity.id
_entity.type
_entity.pdbx_description
1 polymer ?
#
loop_
_entity_poly.entity_id
_entity_poly.type
_entity_poly.pdbx_seq_one_letter_code
_entity_poly.pdbx_strand_id
1 'polypeptide(L)'
;MDNLSEKIASVVVRYTDLDNNLAELSTSENLTGNIGDKINYSTADEIKNLINQGYVLINDPFDSKGKAPVFSEDQDSYMVTFKHGREQVTVDNLKYGCKLEDLQVKGTQTVHYVGAGSRTPRDEVSTITFNRILIYDRVTGKKIGSKGWEKVEQSFPVVAAPSILGYVPDQTLVGGKSVTADDPNREYTVTYKVNEHISNKEQKAEIKYLDLDSNNEEIVESKLLTGAPNTKIDYSTINQLKELDTKGYEVVNNGFDANGDIQFFDTSDEYVQTFIVTLKHKHVLVNKENPLSGIDEAEYHKLSKRIISYNGADEKTPEEVVQQVSWNRNLTVDAATRRIISNGKYTTEWKPEQETYSAVSIPVVSGYHTYVKEIPEEKVRLANVTEKIRYVKNGYVIPIDEKGERINVLPKLRFTSDKNDPTLVSLPQNNLKNEEYEPEAINLAEIDPAKDIEVRYLLKHKYVVVNKDNSHLDVNPGSYRRTATALVRYEGAGDKNPNDDIQTVQWNRNITYDEVTKEILEDGKYTTEWKADKDYFEAVDTPVISGFTADIGVVAKHDVTQSDLFATVTYRKNGAIIPVDEEGEEIPQVKPIPFLNDLTDPTRVLATEEVPEIKGYRRTQETVLIKDPTADIKVKYILKPHYIPVDSEHPYRTVKPNNYSIPVKEIIHYVGASDKTPADRIQGACWSRSLTVDDNNGKVIKDGKYTTDWSVDKKEYSAIKTPVVDGYHADQYQVKEHDVERENIDVVVKYHKNGQIIPVNSKGEKINHATHPVYITDPTDATKVLIEQPAPRILDYMPRNSSIIVKDPNRDTKVIYYTFDEIKELIADKKLKTKVESVDGNSTLPNVISLPGDDNKRKAIVTFVDLSNNAVQIASSNVLSGKIGDKITDLYSTAKQIKELEEAGYEVVYNGFDPKGATKYFEKDQRTVATFTVALEKTKKVDSNEENKLETTSKKETIEVDGQNEQDHKVLKHIFPWMK
;
A
#
# COMPACT_ATOMS: atom_id res chain seq x y z
N MET A 1 7.90 22.06 -76.29
CA MET A 1 8.16 21.09 -75.20
C MET A 1 9.47 21.51 -74.59
N ASP A 2 9.42 22.20 -73.46
CA ASP A 2 10.59 22.47 -72.63
C ASP A 2 10.42 21.71 -71.32
N ASN A 3 11.53 21.24 -70.75
CA ASN A 3 11.53 20.36 -69.58
C ASN A 3 10.87 21.03 -68.37
N LEU A 4 9.79 20.43 -67.89
CA LEU A 4 9.40 20.52 -66.48
C LEU A 4 10.44 19.72 -65.68
N SER A 5 11.47 20.40 -65.18
CA SER A 5 12.40 19.81 -64.23
C SER A 5 11.66 19.51 -62.93
N GLU A 6 11.55 18.23 -62.56
CA GLU A 6 11.14 17.82 -61.23
C GLU A 6 12.07 18.47 -60.20
N LYS A 7 11.56 19.46 -59.46
CA LYS A 7 12.32 20.10 -58.40
C LYS A 7 12.29 19.20 -57.16
N ILE A 8 13.42 18.56 -56.92
CA ILE A 8 13.69 17.76 -55.71
C ILE A 8 14.11 18.71 -54.59
N ALA A 9 13.52 18.55 -53.41
CA ALA A 9 13.95 19.21 -52.19
C ALA A 9 14.54 18.20 -51.19
N SER A 10 15.34 18.68 -50.24
CA SER A 10 15.93 17.85 -49.19
C SER A 10 15.81 18.50 -47.83
N VAL A 11 15.56 17.70 -46.80
CA VAL A 11 15.33 18.15 -45.43
C VAL A 11 15.96 17.19 -44.42
N VAL A 12 16.46 17.74 -43.31
CA VAL A 12 17.04 16.97 -42.19
C VAL A 12 16.27 17.22 -40.91
N VAL A 13 15.97 16.17 -40.15
CA VAL A 13 15.47 16.29 -38.78
C VAL A 13 16.67 16.24 -37.83
N ARG A 14 16.86 17.28 -37.00
CA ARG A 14 17.96 17.41 -36.04
C ARG A 14 17.43 17.30 -34.62
N TYR A 15 18.04 16.45 -33.81
CA TYR A 15 17.71 16.24 -32.40
C TYR A 15 18.76 17.00 -31.58
N THR A 16 18.32 17.96 -30.77
CA THR A 16 19.21 18.94 -30.15
C THR A 16 19.00 19.09 -28.65
N ASP A 17 20.11 19.24 -27.94
CA ASP A 17 20.17 19.39 -26.49
C ASP A 17 20.28 20.86 -26.07
N LEU A 18 19.20 21.36 -25.46
CA LEU A 18 19.12 22.73 -24.98
C LEU A 18 19.99 22.99 -23.73
N ASP A 19 20.30 21.98 -22.92
CA ASP A 19 21.12 22.14 -21.71
C ASP A 19 22.63 22.09 -22.03
N ASN A 20 23.01 21.60 -23.22
CA ASN A 20 24.40 21.49 -23.68
C ASN A 20 24.67 22.35 -24.94
N ASN A 21 24.33 23.65 -24.89
CA ASN A 21 24.59 24.64 -25.95
C ASN A 21 24.09 24.24 -27.36
N LEU A 22 22.90 23.63 -27.47
CA LEU A 22 22.33 23.13 -28.73
C LEU A 22 23.16 22.01 -29.38
N ALA A 23 23.86 21.19 -28.58
CA ALA A 23 24.59 20.03 -29.08
C ALA A 23 23.64 19.10 -29.87
N GLU A 24 24.10 18.65 -31.02
CA GLU A 24 23.39 17.69 -31.86
C GLU A 24 23.54 16.28 -31.27
N LEU A 25 22.41 15.69 -30.87
CA LEU A 25 22.32 14.36 -30.27
C LEU A 25 22.31 13.28 -31.36
N SER A 26 21.54 13.54 -32.40
CA SER A 26 21.39 12.71 -33.59
C SER A 26 20.71 13.51 -34.71
N THR A 27 20.76 12.99 -35.93
CA THR A 27 20.01 13.52 -37.07
C THR A 27 19.34 12.38 -37.84
N SER A 28 18.31 12.70 -38.61
CA SER A 28 17.96 11.87 -39.77
C SER A 28 19.10 11.86 -40.78
N GLU A 29 19.08 10.90 -41.70
CA GLU A 29 19.77 11.07 -42.99
C GLU A 29 19.10 12.22 -43.79
N ASN A 30 19.72 12.65 -44.90
CA ASN A 30 19.10 13.59 -45.83
C ASN A 30 17.86 12.94 -46.44
N LEU A 31 16.68 13.39 -46.03
CA LEU A 31 15.42 12.98 -46.63
C LEU A 31 15.27 13.75 -47.95
N THR A 32 14.91 13.09 -49.04
CA THR A 32 14.77 13.70 -50.38
C THR A 32 13.47 13.27 -51.06
N GLY A 33 12.78 14.19 -51.72
CA GLY A 33 11.57 13.92 -52.48
C GLY A 33 11.16 15.12 -53.33
N ASN A 34 10.09 14.99 -54.12
CA ASN A 34 9.59 16.11 -54.90
C ASN A 34 8.83 17.08 -54.00
N ILE A 35 8.86 18.37 -54.32
CA ILE A 35 8.11 19.39 -53.58
C ILE A 35 6.61 19.03 -53.55
N GLY A 36 6.03 19.01 -52.36
CA GLY A 36 4.64 18.61 -52.09
C GLY A 36 4.47 17.14 -51.69
N ASP A 37 5.46 16.26 -51.93
CA ASP A 37 5.40 14.87 -51.47
C ASP A 37 5.45 14.78 -49.94
N LYS A 38 4.73 13.83 -49.36
CA LYS A 38 4.76 13.55 -47.92
C LYS A 38 6.11 12.95 -47.51
N ILE A 39 6.72 13.51 -46.47
CA ILE A 39 7.96 12.99 -45.90
C ILE A 39 7.65 11.71 -45.10
N ASN A 40 8.17 10.57 -45.56
CA ASN A 40 7.97 9.27 -44.91
C ASN A 40 9.01 9.01 -43.81
N TYR A 41 8.97 9.84 -42.76
CA TYR A 41 9.82 9.74 -41.58
C TYR A 41 8.97 9.90 -40.32
N SER A 42 9.47 9.45 -39.17
CA SER A 42 8.80 9.59 -37.87
C SER A 42 9.83 9.90 -36.80
N THR A 43 9.52 10.87 -35.95
CA THR A 43 10.37 11.27 -34.81
C THR A 43 10.24 10.33 -33.61
N ALA A 44 9.19 9.51 -33.57
CA ALA A 44 8.73 8.81 -32.36
C ALA A 44 9.75 7.86 -31.73
N ASP A 45 10.45 7.05 -32.53
CA ASP A 45 11.41 6.05 -32.02
C ASP A 45 12.65 6.71 -31.40
N GLU A 46 13.17 7.76 -32.03
CA GLU A 46 14.34 8.48 -31.50
C GLU A 46 13.97 9.38 -30.31
N ILE A 47 12.78 9.99 -30.30
CA ILE A 47 12.22 10.64 -29.10
C ILE A 47 12.18 9.65 -27.93
N LYS A 48 11.68 8.43 -28.17
CA LYS A 48 11.59 7.38 -27.15
C LYS A 48 12.97 6.90 -26.69
N ASN A 49 13.93 6.78 -27.59
CA ASN A 49 15.32 6.46 -27.28
C ASN A 49 15.95 7.53 -26.36
N LEU A 50 15.85 8.80 -26.71
CA LEU A 50 16.38 9.92 -25.92
C LEU A 50 15.69 10.05 -24.55
N ILE A 51 14.38 9.84 -24.47
CA ILE A 51 13.66 9.81 -23.18
C ILE A 51 14.18 8.68 -22.27
N ASN A 52 14.49 7.50 -22.83
CA ASN A 52 15.08 6.39 -22.07
C ASN A 52 16.50 6.69 -21.59
N GLN A 53 17.28 7.45 -22.38
CA GLN A 53 18.61 7.96 -21.99
C GLN A 53 18.55 9.09 -20.93
N GLY A 54 17.35 9.54 -20.54
CA GLY A 54 17.15 10.51 -19.47
C GLY A 54 16.79 11.92 -19.93
N TYR A 55 16.69 12.18 -21.24
CA TYR A 55 16.24 13.46 -21.78
C TYR A 55 14.72 13.67 -21.57
N VAL A 56 14.29 14.92 -21.71
CA VAL A 56 12.89 15.35 -21.69
C VAL A 56 12.62 16.17 -22.95
N LEU A 57 11.68 15.71 -23.78
CA LEU A 57 11.24 16.42 -24.98
C LEU A 57 10.65 17.79 -24.59
N ILE A 58 11.04 18.84 -25.32
CA ILE A 58 10.57 20.22 -25.14
C ILE A 58 9.73 20.67 -26.33
N ASN A 59 10.16 20.38 -27.55
CA ASN A 59 9.43 20.70 -28.76
C ASN A 59 9.70 19.67 -29.86
N ASP A 60 8.63 19.21 -30.51
CA ASP A 60 8.71 18.49 -31.78
C ASP A 60 7.91 19.28 -32.85
N PRO A 61 8.60 20.00 -33.75
CA PRO A 61 7.95 20.71 -34.85
C PRO A 61 7.64 19.82 -36.06
N PHE A 62 8.04 18.54 -36.05
CA PHE A 62 7.83 17.60 -37.16
C PHE A 62 6.42 16.99 -37.11
N ASP A 63 5.90 16.65 -35.92
CA ASP A 63 4.55 16.10 -35.71
C ASP A 63 3.55 17.14 -35.13
N SER A 64 3.40 18.27 -35.82
CA SER A 64 2.48 19.33 -35.39
C SER A 64 1.03 19.05 -35.83
N LYS A 65 0.26 18.39 -34.95
CA LYS A 65 -1.23 18.38 -34.95
C LYS A 65 -1.90 18.10 -36.31
N GLY A 66 -1.67 16.92 -36.87
CA GLY A 66 -2.58 16.34 -37.89
C GLY A 66 -2.38 16.82 -39.33
N LYS A 67 -1.30 17.54 -39.64
CA LYS A 67 -0.79 17.66 -41.02
C LYS A 67 0.54 16.95 -41.12
N ALA A 68 0.63 15.95 -41.99
CA ALA A 68 1.90 15.32 -42.29
C ALA A 68 2.85 16.32 -42.96
N PRO A 69 4.13 16.40 -42.55
CA PRO A 69 5.09 17.29 -43.18
C PRO A 69 5.37 16.85 -44.62
N VAL A 70 5.56 17.83 -45.50
CA VAL A 70 5.81 17.65 -46.94
C VAL A 70 7.10 18.37 -47.33
N PHE A 71 7.74 17.93 -48.40
CA PHE A 71 8.92 18.61 -48.96
C PHE A 71 8.54 20.00 -49.50
N SER A 72 9.34 21.03 -49.23
CA SER A 72 9.15 22.41 -49.71
C SER A 72 10.48 23.08 -50.09
N GLU A 73 10.44 24.20 -50.81
CA GLU A 73 11.66 24.96 -51.18
C GLU A 73 12.24 25.78 -50.01
N ASP A 74 11.45 26.02 -48.95
CA ASP A 74 11.80 26.95 -47.86
C ASP A 74 12.20 26.23 -46.55
N GLN A 75 12.19 24.89 -46.50
CA GLN A 75 12.35 24.10 -45.27
C GLN A 75 13.52 23.10 -45.34
N ASP A 76 14.73 23.57 -45.02
CA ASP A 76 15.95 22.75 -45.05
C ASP A 76 16.12 21.82 -43.83
N SER A 77 15.49 22.12 -42.69
CA SER A 77 15.55 21.23 -41.51
C SER A 77 14.42 21.42 -40.50
N TYR A 78 14.16 20.39 -39.70
CA TYR A 78 13.29 20.43 -38.51
C TYR A 78 14.14 20.24 -37.25
N MET A 79 13.96 21.07 -36.22
CA MET A 79 14.73 21.00 -34.99
C MET A 79 13.88 20.51 -33.81
N VAL A 80 14.03 19.23 -33.48
CA VAL A 80 13.43 18.60 -32.29
C VAL A 80 14.33 18.91 -31.10
N THR A 81 13.78 19.48 -30.04
CA THR A 81 14.57 19.99 -28.90
C THR A 81 14.26 19.24 -27.61
N PHE A 82 15.33 18.93 -26.86
CA PHE A 82 15.29 18.23 -25.59
C PHE A 82 16.05 19.02 -24.53
N LYS A 83 15.78 18.71 -23.27
CA LYS A 83 16.62 19.10 -22.14
C LYS A 83 16.97 17.87 -21.30
N HIS A 84 17.91 17.98 -20.38
CA HIS A 84 18.18 16.91 -19.43
C HIS A 84 17.04 16.73 -18.43
N GLY A 85 16.65 15.48 -18.20
CA GLY A 85 15.83 15.12 -17.06
C GLY A 85 16.61 15.33 -15.75
N ARG A 86 15.89 15.72 -14.69
CA ARG A 86 16.46 15.91 -13.36
C ARG A 86 15.88 14.90 -12.40
N GLU A 87 16.69 14.35 -11.51
CA GLU A 87 16.27 13.39 -10.49
C GLU A 87 16.68 13.86 -9.09
N GLN A 88 15.82 13.55 -8.11
CA GLN A 88 16.07 13.83 -6.70
C GLN A 88 16.65 12.58 -6.04
N VAL A 89 17.81 12.75 -5.41
CA VAL A 89 18.48 11.71 -4.64
C VAL A 89 18.26 12.02 -3.15
N THR A 90 17.74 11.03 -2.43
CA THR A 90 17.37 11.09 -1.01
C THR A 90 18.03 9.92 -0.27
N VAL A 91 17.94 9.91 1.07
CA VAL A 91 18.49 8.82 1.89
C VAL A 91 17.90 7.44 1.54
N ASP A 92 16.64 7.39 1.08
CA ASP A 92 15.94 6.16 0.67
C ASP A 92 16.19 5.76 -0.79
N ASN A 93 16.82 6.64 -1.60
CA ASN A 93 17.02 6.47 -3.04
C ASN A 93 18.44 6.86 -3.44
N LEU A 94 19.44 6.18 -2.87
CA LEU A 94 20.85 6.39 -3.19
C LEU A 94 21.14 5.99 -4.65
N LYS A 95 21.53 6.95 -5.48
CA LYS A 95 21.86 6.79 -6.90
C LYS A 95 23.10 7.59 -7.27
N TYR A 96 23.62 7.36 -8.49
CA TYR A 96 24.74 8.12 -9.08
C TYR A 96 26.04 8.12 -8.23
N GLY A 97 26.26 7.07 -7.43
CA GLY A 97 27.41 6.98 -6.51
C GLY A 97 27.33 7.86 -5.26
N CYS A 98 26.20 8.54 -5.04
CA CYS A 98 25.93 9.33 -3.84
C CYS A 98 25.91 8.43 -2.60
N LYS A 99 26.61 8.82 -1.54
CA LYS A 99 26.62 8.12 -0.26
C LYS A 99 25.63 8.72 0.74
N LEU A 100 25.41 8.02 1.85
CA LEU A 100 24.59 8.54 2.96
C LEU A 100 25.21 9.81 3.58
N GLU A 101 26.53 9.87 3.72
CA GLU A 101 27.27 11.05 4.22
C GLU A 101 27.12 12.31 3.33
N ASP A 102 26.81 12.14 2.04
CA ASP A 102 26.52 13.26 1.13
C ASP A 102 25.14 13.88 1.38
N LEU A 103 24.24 13.17 2.08
CA LEU A 103 22.83 13.50 2.28
C LEU A 103 22.49 13.73 3.76
N GLN A 104 23.30 13.22 4.68
CA GLN A 104 23.00 13.17 6.10
C GLN A 104 24.20 13.58 6.97
N VAL A 105 23.96 14.50 7.92
CA VAL A 105 24.91 14.82 9.00
C VAL A 105 24.24 14.55 10.35
N LYS A 106 24.97 13.88 11.26
CA LYS A 106 24.53 13.63 12.63
C LYS A 106 25.17 14.62 13.59
N GLY A 107 24.38 15.15 14.51
CA GLY A 107 24.82 16.03 15.58
C GLY A 107 24.62 15.40 16.95
N THR A 108 25.52 15.69 17.89
CA THR A 108 25.48 15.19 19.27
C THR A 108 25.49 16.33 20.30
N GLN A 109 24.59 16.27 21.29
CA GLN A 109 24.68 17.05 22.52
C GLN A 109 25.09 16.12 23.66
N THR A 110 26.22 16.41 24.31
CA THR A 110 26.69 15.67 25.49
C THR A 110 26.57 16.54 26.74
N VAL A 111 25.96 16.00 27.80
CA VAL A 111 25.90 16.61 29.13
C VAL A 111 26.70 15.75 30.10
N HIS A 112 27.81 16.28 30.59
CA HIS A 112 28.64 15.64 31.61
C HIS A 112 28.12 15.98 33.02
N TYR A 113 28.09 15.00 33.92
CA TYR A 113 27.73 15.22 35.32
C TYR A 113 28.94 15.00 36.23
N VAL A 114 29.15 15.89 37.21
CA VAL A 114 30.28 15.80 38.17
C VAL A 114 29.88 16.23 39.58
N GLY A 115 30.66 15.84 40.59
CA GLY A 115 30.58 16.40 41.95
C GLY A 115 29.79 15.60 43.00
N ALA A 116 28.91 14.67 42.61
CA ALA A 116 28.13 13.84 43.56
C ALA A 116 28.84 12.54 44.00
N GLY A 117 30.16 12.43 43.78
CA GLY A 117 30.95 11.24 44.12
C GLY A 117 30.42 9.98 43.42
N SER A 118 30.21 8.90 44.17
CA SER A 118 29.63 7.66 43.65
C SER A 118 28.12 7.74 43.32
N ARG A 119 27.47 8.88 43.58
CA ARG A 119 26.08 9.17 43.15
C ARG A 119 26.02 10.02 41.87
N THR A 120 27.17 10.34 41.27
CA THR A 120 27.23 11.13 40.03
C THR A 120 26.54 10.37 38.89
N PRO A 121 25.57 10.97 38.17
CA PRO A 121 24.94 10.37 37.02
C PRO A 121 25.96 10.08 35.91
N ARG A 122 25.60 9.19 34.97
CA ARG A 122 26.39 9.02 33.74
C ARG A 122 26.07 10.13 32.76
N ASP A 123 27.04 10.47 31.93
CA ASP A 123 26.89 11.43 30.85
C ASP A 123 25.67 11.10 29.97
N GLU A 124 24.93 12.14 29.60
CA GLU A 124 23.74 12.03 28.77
C GLU A 124 24.06 12.53 27.36
N VAL A 125 23.75 11.71 26.34
CA VAL A 125 24.03 12.03 24.94
C VAL A 125 22.72 12.03 24.15
N SER A 126 22.34 13.21 23.66
CA SER A 126 21.22 13.37 22.71
C SER A 126 21.76 13.45 21.29
N THR A 127 21.06 12.85 20.32
CA THR A 127 21.45 12.89 18.90
C THR A 127 20.35 13.46 18.03
N ILE A 128 20.71 14.32 17.07
CA ILE A 128 19.82 14.77 16.00
C ILE A 128 20.44 14.50 14.63
N THR A 129 19.65 14.63 13.58
CA THR A 129 20.07 14.32 12.21
C THR A 129 19.56 15.39 11.25
N PHE A 130 20.46 15.94 10.45
CA PHE A 130 20.15 16.80 9.31
C PHE A 130 20.13 15.96 8.04
N ASN A 131 19.07 16.07 7.25
CA ASN A 131 18.96 15.47 5.92
C ASN A 131 18.87 16.57 4.86
N ARG A 132 19.37 16.30 3.65
CA ARG A 132 19.20 17.15 2.47
C ARG A 132 18.88 16.34 1.24
N ILE A 133 18.27 17.00 0.25
CA ILE A 133 18.03 16.41 -1.07
C ILE A 133 19.07 16.95 -2.05
N LEU A 134 19.69 16.06 -2.82
CA LEU A 134 20.59 16.41 -3.92
C LEU A 134 19.86 16.26 -5.26
N ILE A 135 20.19 17.13 -6.21
CA ILE A 135 19.61 17.11 -7.56
C ILE A 135 20.70 16.65 -8.53
N TYR A 136 20.42 15.54 -9.20
CA TYR A 136 21.27 14.95 -10.22
C TYR A 136 20.65 15.10 -11.60
N ASP A 137 21.54 15.20 -12.58
CA ASP A 137 21.25 15.23 -14.00
C ASP A 137 21.18 13.79 -14.53
N ARG A 138 20.05 13.41 -15.14
CA ARG A 138 19.78 12.02 -15.55
C ARG A 138 20.61 11.56 -16.74
N VAL A 139 21.11 12.48 -17.55
CA VAL A 139 21.88 12.20 -18.78
C VAL A 139 23.36 12.07 -18.44
N THR A 140 23.91 13.06 -17.73
CA THR A 140 25.34 13.13 -17.40
C THR A 140 25.70 12.40 -16.11
N GLY A 141 24.72 12.04 -15.29
CA GLY A 141 24.91 11.44 -13.96
C GLY A 141 25.57 12.38 -12.94
N LYS A 142 25.69 13.68 -13.24
CA LYS A 142 26.39 14.65 -12.40
C LYS A 142 25.43 15.34 -11.43
N LYS A 143 25.94 15.67 -10.24
CA LYS A 143 25.26 16.56 -9.29
C LYS A 143 25.20 17.97 -9.88
N ILE A 144 23.99 18.47 -10.11
CA ILE A 144 23.72 19.82 -10.62
C ILE A 144 23.16 20.77 -9.55
N GLY A 145 22.80 20.26 -8.37
CA GLY A 145 22.37 21.11 -7.26
C GLY A 145 21.99 20.37 -5.99
N SER A 146 21.32 21.10 -5.10
CA SER A 146 20.69 20.61 -3.87
C SER A 146 19.48 21.49 -3.56
N LYS A 147 18.50 20.96 -2.83
CA LYS A 147 17.40 21.75 -2.23
C LYS A 147 17.82 22.44 -0.92
N GLY A 148 19.07 22.28 -0.47
CA GLY A 148 19.52 22.67 0.86
C GLY A 148 19.20 21.60 1.92
N TRP A 149 19.60 21.87 3.16
CA TRP A 149 19.18 21.07 4.33
C TRP A 149 17.69 21.27 4.59
N GLU A 150 16.98 20.19 4.91
CA GLU A 150 15.52 20.19 5.16
C GLU A 150 15.14 21.12 6.32
N LYS A 151 15.97 21.13 7.36
CA LYS A 151 15.95 22.11 8.44
C LYS A 151 17.30 22.84 8.45
N VAL A 152 17.29 24.17 8.42
CA VAL A 152 18.51 25.01 8.42
C VAL A 152 19.19 24.96 9.79
N GLU A 153 18.38 24.99 10.84
CA GLU A 153 18.77 24.79 12.23
C GLU A 153 17.84 23.77 12.89
N GLN A 154 18.34 23.08 13.92
CA GLN A 154 17.56 22.20 14.78
C GLN A 154 18.04 22.34 16.21
N SER A 155 17.13 22.30 17.17
CA SER A 155 17.46 22.36 18.58
C SER A 155 17.51 20.96 19.19
N PHE A 156 18.55 20.68 19.97
CA PHE A 156 18.56 19.50 20.83
C PHE A 156 17.47 19.61 21.90
N PRO A 157 17.02 18.50 22.51
CA PRO A 157 16.22 18.58 23.72
C PRO A 157 16.97 19.39 24.80
N VAL A 158 16.23 20.22 25.53
CA VAL A 158 16.68 20.69 26.85
C VAL A 158 16.76 19.48 27.79
N VAL A 159 17.82 19.40 28.59
CA VAL A 159 18.07 18.35 29.57
C VAL A 159 17.86 18.93 30.97
N ALA A 160 17.13 18.22 31.82
CA ALA A 160 16.99 18.56 33.23
C ALA A 160 18.04 17.80 34.05
N ALA A 161 18.70 18.50 34.96
CA ALA A 161 19.68 17.87 35.85
C ALA A 161 18.99 16.82 36.76
N PRO A 162 19.43 15.56 36.77
CA PRO A 162 18.86 14.54 37.65
C PRO A 162 18.83 14.98 39.12
N SER A 163 17.71 14.73 39.80
CA SER A 163 17.57 15.07 41.22
C SER A 163 18.35 14.07 42.09
N ILE A 164 19.38 14.54 42.79
CA ILE A 164 20.20 13.70 43.67
C ILE A 164 20.00 14.16 45.11
N LEU A 165 19.26 13.37 45.90
CA LEU A 165 18.92 13.80 47.26
C LEU A 165 20.17 14.03 48.13
N GLY A 166 20.21 15.18 48.80
CA GLY A 166 21.37 15.67 49.54
C GLY A 166 22.39 16.45 48.70
N TYR A 167 22.11 16.71 47.42
CA TYR A 167 22.93 17.54 46.54
C TYR A 167 22.07 18.59 45.80
N VAL A 168 22.71 19.68 45.40
CA VAL A 168 22.16 20.76 44.57
C VAL A 168 22.98 20.83 43.28
N PRO A 169 22.37 20.77 42.08
CA PRO A 169 23.08 21.05 40.84
C PRO A 169 23.31 22.56 40.69
N ASP A 170 24.43 22.95 40.08
CA ASP A 170 24.69 24.36 39.75
C ASP A 170 23.80 24.90 38.62
N GLN A 171 23.18 24.01 37.83
CA GLN A 171 22.24 24.30 36.75
C GLN A 171 21.10 23.25 36.78
N THR A 172 19.84 23.68 36.87
CA THR A 172 18.69 22.76 36.80
C THR A 172 18.33 22.34 35.38
N LEU A 173 18.64 23.19 34.41
CA LEU A 173 18.37 23.03 32.99
C LEU A 173 19.64 23.32 32.20
N VAL A 174 19.93 22.46 31.22
CA VAL A 174 21.13 22.54 30.38
C VAL A 174 20.82 22.05 28.96
N GLY A 175 21.67 22.38 27.98
CA GLY A 175 21.42 22.00 26.60
C GLY A 175 20.38 22.88 25.89
N GLY A 176 19.64 22.30 24.94
CA GLY A 176 18.56 22.98 24.23
C GLY A 176 18.96 23.91 23.09
N LYS A 177 20.25 24.20 22.91
CA LYS A 177 20.71 25.14 21.87
C LYS A 177 20.50 24.58 20.47
N SER A 178 20.13 25.47 19.57
CA SER A 178 20.09 25.23 18.13
C SER A 178 21.50 24.98 17.56
N VAL A 179 21.56 24.08 16.61
CA VAL A 179 22.75 23.71 15.82
C VAL A 179 22.40 23.69 14.34
N THR A 180 23.42 23.68 13.49
CA THR A 180 23.29 23.55 12.03
C THR A 180 24.06 22.32 11.57
N ALA A 181 23.86 21.88 10.32
CA ALA A 181 24.64 20.77 9.79
C ALA A 181 26.16 21.06 9.68
N ASP A 182 26.57 22.33 9.62
CA ASP A 182 27.99 22.74 9.54
C ASP A 182 28.65 22.85 10.94
N ASP A 183 27.85 23.00 11.99
CA ASP A 183 28.27 23.03 13.40
C ASP A 183 27.25 22.24 14.26
N PRO A 184 27.31 20.88 14.22
CA PRO A 184 26.20 20.04 14.67
C PRO A 184 26.30 19.57 16.13
N ASN A 185 27.38 19.87 16.85
CA ASN A 185 27.70 19.26 18.15
C ASN A 185 27.75 20.27 19.31
N ARG A 186 27.37 19.85 20.52
CA ARG A 186 27.39 20.67 21.76
C ARG A 186 27.84 19.84 22.96
N GLU A 187 28.57 20.46 23.88
CA GLU A 187 28.99 19.84 25.15
C GLU A 187 28.69 20.78 26.32
N TYR A 188 28.30 20.20 27.46
CA TYR A 188 27.96 20.90 28.69
C TYR A 188 28.44 20.13 29.92
N THR A 189 28.50 20.80 31.08
CA THR A 189 28.82 20.15 32.36
C THR A 189 27.93 20.70 33.47
N VAL A 190 27.31 19.80 34.24
CA VAL A 190 26.52 20.10 35.43
C VAL A 190 27.29 19.62 36.67
N THR A 191 27.48 20.51 37.64
CA THR A 191 28.25 20.27 38.86
C THR A 191 27.34 20.21 40.08
N TYR A 192 27.29 19.05 40.73
CA TYR A 192 26.59 18.87 41.99
C TYR A 192 27.45 19.30 43.19
N LYS A 193 26.84 20.04 44.10
CA LYS A 193 27.38 20.41 45.42
C LYS A 193 26.53 19.76 46.50
N VAL A 194 27.10 19.51 47.68
CA VAL A 194 26.34 18.97 48.83
C VAL A 194 25.30 20.02 49.26
N ASN A 195 24.05 19.61 49.46
CA ASN A 195 23.03 20.46 50.07
C ASN A 195 23.37 20.64 51.56
N GLU A 196 23.93 21.80 51.92
CA GLU A 196 24.35 22.09 53.29
C GLU A 196 23.18 22.47 54.20
N HIS A 197 22.03 22.83 53.62
CA HIS A 197 20.89 23.43 54.30
C HIS A 197 19.58 22.79 53.83
N ILE A 198 19.16 21.73 54.52
CA ILE A 198 17.84 21.14 54.28
C ILE A 198 16.74 22.10 54.71
N SER A 199 15.86 22.43 53.77
CA SER A 199 14.70 23.26 54.03
C SER A 199 13.64 22.53 54.84
N ASN A 200 12.88 23.30 55.62
CA ASN A 200 11.62 22.87 56.26
C ASN A 200 10.40 23.57 55.63
N LYS A 201 10.59 24.32 54.53
CA LYS A 201 9.50 25.00 53.80
C LYS A 201 8.90 24.06 52.75
N GLU A 202 7.76 24.44 52.18
CA GLU A 202 7.28 23.78 50.97
C GLU A 202 8.32 23.89 49.85
N GLN A 203 8.68 22.75 49.27
CA GLN A 203 9.57 22.66 48.11
C GLN A 203 8.75 22.72 46.83
N LYS A 204 9.42 22.94 45.70
CA LYS A 204 8.79 23.27 44.42
C LYS A 204 9.28 22.35 43.33
N ALA A 205 8.34 21.83 42.55
CA ALA A 205 8.63 21.08 41.34
C ALA A 205 7.79 21.62 40.17
N GLU A 206 8.33 21.52 38.95
CA GLU A 206 7.65 21.87 37.71
C GLU A 206 7.84 20.74 36.67
N ILE A 207 6.84 20.52 35.83
CA ILE A 207 6.93 19.62 34.67
C ILE A 207 6.76 20.49 33.42
N LYS A 208 7.73 20.44 32.51
CA LYS A 208 7.74 21.19 31.26
C LYS A 208 7.53 20.26 30.07
N TYR A 209 6.55 20.60 29.23
CA TYR A 209 6.24 19.90 28.00
C TYR A 209 6.81 20.70 26.85
N LEU A 210 7.90 20.22 26.25
CA LEU A 210 8.68 20.93 25.23
C LEU A 210 8.50 20.29 23.85
N ASP A 211 8.24 21.13 22.84
CA ASP A 211 8.18 20.69 21.44
C ASP A 211 9.54 20.81 20.76
N LEU A 212 10.08 19.68 20.31
CA LEU A 212 11.37 19.60 19.62
C LEU A 212 11.30 20.12 18.17
N ASP A 213 10.12 20.13 17.54
CA ASP A 213 9.96 20.67 16.19
C ASP A 213 9.86 22.20 16.16
N SER A 214 9.38 22.82 17.25
CA SER A 214 9.35 24.27 17.48
C SER A 214 10.41 24.73 18.50
N ASN A 215 11.66 24.29 18.33
CA ASN A 215 12.83 24.82 19.07
C ASN A 215 12.76 24.77 20.62
N ASN A 216 12.15 23.72 21.19
CA ASN A 216 11.87 23.56 22.62
C ASN A 216 10.87 24.59 23.19
N GLU A 217 9.94 25.11 22.39
CA GLU A 217 8.82 25.90 22.91
C GLU A 217 7.98 25.07 23.90
N GLU A 218 7.55 25.72 25.00
CA GLU A 218 6.74 25.09 26.04
C GLU A 218 5.26 25.08 25.62
N ILE A 219 4.73 23.90 25.31
CA ILE A 219 3.39 23.72 24.70
C ILE A 219 2.26 23.49 25.72
N VAL A 220 2.60 23.39 26.99
CA VAL A 220 1.67 23.33 28.14
C VAL A 220 2.24 24.20 29.24
N GLU A 221 1.45 25.15 29.76
CA GLU A 221 1.83 25.99 30.89
C GLU A 221 2.24 25.13 32.10
N SER A 222 3.52 25.20 32.49
CA SER A 222 4.05 24.46 33.63
C SER A 222 3.35 24.84 34.94
N LYS A 223 2.57 23.89 35.47
CA LYS A 223 1.97 24.03 36.80
C LYS A 223 3.05 23.83 37.86
N LEU A 224 3.32 24.86 38.65
CA LEU A 224 4.17 24.75 39.82
C LEU A 224 3.47 23.86 40.88
N LEU A 225 4.11 22.75 41.22
CA LEU A 225 3.70 21.83 42.27
C LEU A 225 4.43 22.20 43.56
N THR A 226 3.73 22.11 44.70
CA THR A 226 4.33 22.29 46.03
C THR A 226 4.01 21.13 46.95
N GLY A 227 4.90 20.88 47.90
CA GLY A 227 4.76 19.84 48.90
C GLY A 227 5.85 19.93 49.96
N ALA A 228 5.75 19.09 51.00
CA ALA A 228 6.78 19.03 52.02
C ALA A 228 8.08 18.40 51.45
N PRO A 229 9.27 18.78 51.94
CA PRO A 229 10.54 18.18 51.52
C PRO A 229 10.48 16.66 51.62
N ASN A 230 11.09 15.95 50.66
CA ASN A 230 11.17 14.48 50.66
C ASN A 230 9.78 13.77 50.68
N THR A 231 8.71 14.40 50.17
CA THR A 231 7.41 13.74 49.96
C THR A 231 7.15 13.45 48.48
N LYS A 232 6.29 12.46 48.18
CA LYS A 232 5.89 12.12 46.81
C LYS A 232 5.25 13.33 46.11
N ILE A 233 5.65 13.57 44.87
CA ILE A 233 4.98 14.50 43.97
C ILE A 233 3.71 13.83 43.44
N ASP A 234 2.54 14.35 43.82
CA ASP A 234 1.25 13.79 43.37
C ASP A 234 0.82 14.38 42.03
N TYR A 235 1.47 13.89 40.97
CA TYR A 235 1.25 14.27 39.59
C TYR A 235 1.38 13.03 38.69
N SER A 236 0.81 13.07 37.48
CA SER A 236 1.10 12.12 36.42
C SER A 236 0.90 12.77 35.06
N THR A 237 1.75 12.43 34.11
CA THR A 237 1.73 13.01 32.76
C THR A 237 0.62 12.44 31.88
N ILE A 238 0.05 11.28 32.23
CA ILE A 238 -0.82 10.45 31.37
C ILE A 238 -1.98 11.24 30.72
N ASN A 239 -2.66 12.10 31.48
CA ASN A 239 -3.80 12.84 30.94
C ASN A 239 -3.37 13.98 30.01
N GLN A 240 -2.28 14.68 30.36
CA GLN A 240 -1.73 15.74 29.52
C GLN A 240 -1.16 15.18 28.21
N LEU A 241 -0.50 14.03 28.28
CA LEU A 241 0.02 13.31 27.12
C LEU A 241 -1.09 12.83 26.20
N LYS A 242 -2.22 12.32 26.73
CA LYS A 242 -3.41 12.00 25.93
C LYS A 242 -4.00 13.22 25.22
N GLU A 243 -4.03 14.37 25.88
CA GLU A 243 -4.50 15.61 25.24
C GLU A 243 -3.56 16.04 24.11
N LEU A 244 -2.25 16.04 24.36
CA LEU A 244 -1.23 16.37 23.36
C LEU A 244 -1.23 15.37 22.18
N ASP A 245 -1.47 14.09 22.44
CA ASP A 245 -1.63 13.05 21.41
C ASP A 245 -2.74 13.41 20.41
N THR A 246 -3.91 13.86 20.92
CA THR A 246 -5.04 14.31 20.09
C THR A 246 -4.79 15.63 19.38
N LYS A 247 -3.92 16.50 19.95
CA LYS A 247 -3.47 17.75 19.31
C LYS A 247 -2.44 17.50 18.20
N GLY A 248 -1.96 16.28 18.01
CA GLY A 248 -1.05 15.92 16.92
C GLY A 248 0.43 15.79 17.34
N TYR A 249 0.72 15.75 18.64
CA TYR A 249 2.07 15.49 19.15
C TYR A 249 2.28 14.00 19.42
N GLU A 250 3.52 13.55 19.41
CA GLU A 250 3.95 12.22 19.89
C GLU A 250 5.11 12.38 20.89
N VAL A 251 5.16 11.51 21.90
CA VAL A 251 6.14 11.61 23.00
C VAL A 251 7.48 11.04 22.57
N VAL A 252 8.55 11.78 22.84
CA VAL A 252 9.94 11.38 22.55
C VAL A 252 10.64 10.90 23.81
N ASN A 253 10.52 11.67 24.91
CA ASN A 253 11.02 11.30 26.24
C ASN A 253 10.09 11.85 27.31
N ASN A 254 9.91 11.11 28.41
CA ASN A 254 9.16 11.53 29.59
C ASN A 254 10.06 11.37 30.82
N GLY A 255 10.70 12.46 31.25
CA GLY A 255 11.59 12.48 32.41
C GLY A 255 10.88 12.44 33.77
N PHE A 256 9.55 12.26 33.82
CA PHE A 256 8.79 12.26 35.08
C PHE A 256 8.31 10.86 35.49
N ASP A 257 7.44 10.20 34.70
CA ASP A 257 6.76 8.94 35.07
C ASP A 257 6.79 7.86 33.97
N ALA A 258 7.79 7.86 33.07
CA ALA A 258 7.86 6.98 31.89
C ALA A 258 7.65 5.48 32.18
N ASN A 259 8.15 4.96 33.29
CA ASN A 259 8.04 3.54 33.66
C ASN A 259 7.18 3.31 34.92
N GLY A 260 6.33 4.27 35.29
CA GLY A 260 5.68 4.30 36.60
C GLY A 260 6.60 4.81 37.71
N ASP A 261 7.66 5.54 37.33
CA ASP A 261 8.61 6.17 38.24
C ASP A 261 7.91 7.11 39.22
N ILE A 262 8.33 7.10 40.48
CA ILE A 262 7.75 7.92 41.55
C ILE A 262 8.73 9.01 41.94
N GLN A 263 8.39 10.25 41.60
CA GLN A 263 9.20 11.42 41.93
C GLN A 263 8.87 11.96 43.32
N PHE A 264 9.89 12.53 43.97
CA PHE A 264 9.79 13.14 45.29
C PHE A 264 10.32 14.57 45.24
N PHE A 265 9.66 15.46 45.99
CA PHE A 265 10.18 16.80 46.25
C PHE A 265 11.56 16.72 46.90
N ASP A 266 12.46 17.63 46.52
CA ASP A 266 13.81 17.67 47.06
C ASP A 266 13.88 18.21 48.51
N THR A 267 14.98 18.85 48.87
CA THR A 267 15.28 19.38 50.21
C THR A 267 15.98 20.75 50.18
N SER A 268 16.02 21.43 49.03
CA SER A 268 16.75 22.68 48.85
C SER A 268 15.85 23.86 48.46
N ASP A 269 16.00 24.96 49.19
CA ASP A 269 15.42 26.25 48.79
C ASP A 269 16.20 26.93 47.64
N GLU A 270 17.33 26.37 47.19
CA GLU A 270 18.24 27.01 46.21
C GLU A 270 17.76 26.89 44.76
N TYR A 271 16.89 25.92 44.45
CA TYR A 271 16.41 25.69 43.08
C TYR A 271 14.94 25.24 43.03
N VAL A 272 14.39 25.15 41.81
CA VAL A 272 13.10 24.50 41.55
C VAL A 272 13.37 23.22 40.79
N GLN A 273 12.83 22.11 41.26
CA GLN A 273 13.00 20.79 40.65
C GLN A 273 12.26 20.72 39.31
N THR A 274 12.99 20.71 38.19
CA THR A 274 12.38 20.64 36.85
C THR A 274 12.43 19.24 36.30
N PHE A 275 11.31 18.76 35.74
CA PHE A 275 11.24 17.56 34.92
C PHE A 275 10.81 17.94 33.50
N ILE A 276 11.35 17.25 32.50
CA ILE A 276 11.08 17.54 31.08
C ILE A 276 10.37 16.35 30.43
N VAL A 277 9.30 16.66 29.72
CA VAL A 277 8.66 15.78 28.75
C VAL A 277 8.88 16.41 27.37
N THR A 278 9.54 15.69 26.47
CA THR A 278 9.79 16.17 25.10
C THR A 278 8.85 15.47 24.12
N LEU A 279 8.34 16.26 23.17
CA LEU A 279 7.42 15.81 22.14
C LEU A 279 7.91 16.27 20.76
N LYS A 280 7.38 15.64 19.72
CA LYS A 280 7.56 16.03 18.31
C LYS A 280 6.22 15.97 17.58
N HIS A 281 6.14 16.54 16.38
CA HIS A 281 4.92 16.56 15.58
C HIS A 281 4.68 15.23 14.85
N LYS A 282 3.44 14.75 14.89
CA LYS A 282 2.99 13.66 14.03
C LYS A 282 2.84 14.15 12.59
N HIS A 283 3.46 13.44 11.65
CA HIS A 283 3.21 13.62 10.22
C HIS A 283 2.13 12.65 9.75
N VAL A 284 1.01 13.18 9.24
CA VAL A 284 -0.13 12.39 8.77
C VAL A 284 -0.31 12.48 7.25
N LEU A 285 -0.84 11.41 6.66
CA LEU A 285 -1.34 11.38 5.29
C LEU A 285 -2.69 12.12 5.25
N VAL A 286 -2.83 13.06 4.32
CA VAL A 286 -4.11 13.73 4.02
C VAL A 286 -4.42 13.56 2.54
N ASN A 287 -5.62 13.05 2.25
CA ASN A 287 -6.15 12.87 0.90
C ASN A 287 -7.69 12.75 0.95
N LYS A 288 -8.33 12.36 -0.15
CA LYS A 288 -9.80 12.26 -0.26
C LYS A 288 -10.39 11.19 0.67
N GLU A 289 -9.68 10.10 0.89
CA GLU A 289 -10.08 8.99 1.76
C GLU A 289 -9.77 9.30 3.24
N ASN A 290 -8.76 10.14 3.50
CA ASN A 290 -8.28 10.53 4.83
C ASN A 290 -8.28 12.08 4.95
N PRO A 291 -9.45 12.74 4.98
CA PRO A 291 -9.53 14.19 5.13
C PRO A 291 -9.13 14.63 6.53
N LEU A 292 -8.43 15.77 6.64
CA LEU A 292 -8.03 16.35 7.92
C LEU A 292 -8.65 17.72 8.11
N SER A 293 -9.36 17.91 9.24
CA SER A 293 -9.95 19.20 9.59
C SER A 293 -8.90 20.31 9.62
N GLY A 294 -9.22 21.44 8.99
CA GLY A 294 -8.31 22.59 8.82
C GLY A 294 -7.47 22.58 7.52
N ILE A 295 -7.56 21.53 6.70
CA ILE A 295 -6.96 21.50 5.35
C ILE A 295 -8.08 21.63 4.31
N ASP A 296 -7.91 22.54 3.36
CA ASP A 296 -8.85 22.72 2.24
C ASP A 296 -8.81 21.51 1.31
N GLU A 297 -9.97 21.00 0.91
CA GLU A 297 -10.09 19.93 -0.07
C GLU A 297 -9.42 20.29 -1.39
N ALA A 298 -9.44 21.58 -1.78
CA ALA A 298 -8.77 22.09 -2.98
C ALA A 298 -7.24 21.89 -2.96
N GLU A 299 -6.62 21.60 -1.80
CA GLU A 299 -5.20 21.26 -1.73
C GLU A 299 -4.88 19.81 -2.11
N TYR A 300 -5.84 18.88 -2.09
CA TYR A 300 -5.60 17.46 -2.42
C TYR A 300 -6.56 16.85 -3.45
N HIS A 301 -7.70 17.50 -3.71
CA HIS A 301 -8.69 17.09 -4.71
C HIS A 301 -9.12 18.30 -5.57
N LYS A 302 -9.11 18.15 -6.90
CA LYS A 302 -9.54 19.17 -7.88
C LYS A 302 -10.35 18.53 -8.99
N LEU A 303 -11.16 19.35 -9.68
CA LEU A 303 -11.94 18.94 -10.85
C LEU A 303 -11.49 19.76 -12.07
N SER A 304 -11.27 19.10 -13.20
CA SER A 304 -11.12 19.76 -14.50
C SER A 304 -12.21 19.31 -15.48
N LYS A 305 -12.61 20.21 -16.39
CA LYS A 305 -13.73 20.02 -17.32
C LYS A 305 -13.30 20.21 -18.77
N ARG A 306 -13.77 19.32 -19.66
CA ARG A 306 -13.81 19.52 -21.11
C ARG A 306 -15.27 19.84 -21.50
N ILE A 307 -15.47 20.99 -22.11
CA ILE A 307 -16.79 21.53 -22.47
C ILE A 307 -16.91 21.58 -23.99
N ILE A 308 -17.85 20.83 -24.56
CA ILE A 308 -18.20 20.87 -25.97
C ILE A 308 -19.43 21.76 -26.12
N SER A 309 -19.24 22.93 -26.70
CA SER A 309 -20.26 23.96 -26.89
C SER A 309 -20.75 23.98 -28.34
N TYR A 310 -22.07 23.97 -28.55
CA TYR A 310 -22.68 24.00 -29.88
C TYR A 310 -23.23 25.39 -30.22
N ASN A 311 -23.18 25.79 -31.50
CA ASN A 311 -23.82 27.02 -31.96
C ASN A 311 -24.32 26.93 -33.42
N GLY A 312 -25.30 27.76 -33.78
CA GLY A 312 -25.69 28.00 -35.17
C GLY A 312 -26.92 27.24 -35.70
N ALA A 313 -27.63 26.48 -34.85
CA ALA A 313 -28.89 25.82 -35.21
C ALA A 313 -30.14 26.52 -34.62
N ASP A 314 -30.03 27.81 -34.31
CA ASP A 314 -31.10 28.63 -33.73
C ASP A 314 -31.67 27.96 -32.46
N GLU A 315 -33.00 27.95 -32.29
CA GLU A 315 -33.72 27.28 -31.18
C GLU A 315 -33.50 25.74 -31.12
N LYS A 316 -32.90 25.14 -32.15
CA LYS A 316 -32.58 23.70 -32.22
C LYS A 316 -31.12 23.40 -31.86
N THR A 317 -30.37 24.37 -31.36
CA THR A 317 -28.97 24.17 -30.93
C THR A 317 -28.93 23.21 -29.72
N PRO A 318 -28.15 22.11 -29.77
CA PRO A 318 -28.04 21.18 -28.64
C PRO A 318 -27.42 21.81 -27.40
N GLU A 319 -27.74 21.24 -26.23
CA GLU A 319 -27.08 21.59 -24.96
C GLU A 319 -25.59 21.22 -24.97
N GLU A 320 -24.77 21.91 -24.17
CA GLU A 320 -23.34 21.64 -24.08
C GLU A 320 -23.06 20.28 -23.41
N VAL A 321 -22.06 19.56 -23.92
CA VAL A 321 -21.59 18.31 -23.30
C VAL A 321 -20.39 18.62 -22.42
N VAL A 322 -20.48 18.26 -21.13
CA VAL A 322 -19.42 18.48 -20.15
C VAL A 322 -18.87 17.14 -19.67
N GLN A 323 -17.61 16.86 -20.00
CA GLN A 323 -16.84 15.75 -19.43
C GLN A 323 -15.99 16.27 -18.28
N GLN A 324 -15.98 15.60 -17.13
CA GLN A 324 -15.29 16.04 -15.92
C GLN A 324 -14.35 14.95 -15.40
N VAL A 325 -13.18 15.35 -14.88
CA VAL A 325 -12.16 14.43 -14.34
C VAL A 325 -11.73 14.90 -12.95
N SER A 326 -11.69 13.96 -12.00
CA SER A 326 -11.10 14.16 -10.68
C SER A 326 -9.58 14.10 -10.75
N TRP A 327 -8.92 15.03 -10.07
CA TRP A 327 -7.48 15.05 -9.86
C TRP A 327 -7.24 14.92 -8.36
N ASN A 328 -6.38 13.97 -7.98
CA ASN A 328 -6.08 13.66 -6.60
C ASN A 328 -4.57 13.67 -6.38
N ARG A 329 -4.16 14.08 -5.18
CA ARG A 329 -2.80 13.86 -4.66
C ARG A 329 -2.85 13.55 -3.18
N ASN A 330 -1.82 12.88 -2.69
CA ASN A 330 -1.58 12.73 -1.27
C ASN A 330 -0.78 13.94 -0.76
N LEU A 331 -1.05 14.35 0.47
CA LEU A 331 -0.29 15.36 1.20
C LEU A 331 0.30 14.75 2.47
N THR A 332 1.48 15.21 2.84
CA THR A 332 1.98 15.12 4.22
C THR A 332 1.59 16.39 4.95
N VAL A 333 0.91 16.25 6.08
CA VAL A 333 0.52 17.39 6.92
C VAL A 333 1.08 17.19 8.32
N ASP A 334 1.65 18.26 8.85
CA ASP A 334 2.02 18.40 10.26
C ASP A 334 0.74 18.52 11.10
N ALA A 335 0.47 17.52 11.95
CA ALA A 335 -0.81 17.40 12.65
C ALA A 335 -1.04 18.49 13.71
N ALA A 336 0.04 19.04 14.28
CA ALA A 336 0.01 20.07 15.32
C ALA A 336 -0.21 21.46 14.71
N THR A 337 0.57 21.83 13.69
CA THR A 337 0.55 23.16 13.07
C THR A 337 -0.41 23.28 11.87
N ARG A 338 -0.94 22.16 11.36
CA ARG A 338 -1.76 22.06 10.14
C ARG A 338 -1.05 22.54 8.87
N ARG A 339 0.29 22.56 8.86
CA ARG A 339 1.08 22.98 7.70
C ARG A 339 1.30 21.81 6.73
N ILE A 340 1.09 22.06 5.44
CA ILE A 340 1.37 21.09 4.36
C ILE A 340 2.89 21.06 4.11
N ILE A 341 3.48 19.86 4.18
CA ILE A 341 4.91 19.65 3.95
C ILE A 341 5.12 19.27 2.48
N SER A 342 5.58 20.23 1.66
CA SER A 342 5.60 20.11 0.19
C SER A 342 6.50 18.99 -0.37
N ASN A 343 7.48 18.50 0.39
CA ASN A 343 8.30 17.33 0.05
C ASN A 343 8.20 16.23 1.13
N GLY A 344 7.13 16.21 1.93
CA GLY A 344 6.97 15.23 2.99
C GLY A 344 6.75 13.81 2.47
N LYS A 345 6.95 12.82 3.34
CA LYS A 345 6.90 11.36 3.07
C LYS A 345 5.74 10.89 2.20
N TYR A 346 4.56 11.48 2.35
CA TYR A 346 3.33 11.11 1.64
C TYR A 346 2.98 12.05 0.49
N THR A 347 3.69 13.17 0.30
CA THR A 347 3.28 14.22 -0.64
C THR A 347 3.56 13.80 -2.08
N THR A 348 2.51 13.77 -2.92
CA THR A 348 2.63 13.39 -4.34
C THR A 348 2.28 14.54 -5.29
N GLU A 349 2.72 14.40 -6.53
CA GLU A 349 2.18 15.18 -7.65
C GLU A 349 0.69 14.86 -7.90
N TRP A 350 0.01 15.79 -8.58
CA TRP A 350 -1.38 15.62 -9.02
C TRP A 350 -1.51 14.49 -10.05
N LYS A 351 -2.42 13.54 -9.79
CA LYS A 351 -2.77 12.47 -10.73
C LYS A 351 -4.26 12.54 -11.08
N PRO A 352 -4.64 12.40 -12.36
CA PRO A 352 -6.03 12.30 -12.74
C PRO A 352 -6.57 10.87 -12.48
N GLU A 353 -7.89 10.76 -12.34
CA GLU A 353 -8.61 9.49 -12.24
C GLU A 353 -8.67 8.72 -13.57
N GLN A 354 -8.52 9.42 -14.71
CA GLN A 354 -8.43 8.86 -16.06
C GLN A 354 -7.45 9.67 -16.92
N GLU A 355 -6.73 9.05 -17.85
CA GLU A 355 -5.70 9.74 -18.64
C GLU A 355 -6.22 10.50 -19.87
N THR A 356 -7.39 10.13 -20.40
CA THR A 356 -8.01 10.74 -21.59
C THR A 356 -9.48 11.07 -21.36
N TYR A 357 -9.99 12.05 -22.09
CA TYR A 357 -11.41 12.27 -22.31
C TYR A 357 -11.87 11.43 -23.51
N SER A 358 -12.95 10.66 -23.39
CA SER A 358 -13.51 9.89 -24.50
C SER A 358 -13.97 10.79 -25.66
N ALA A 359 -13.99 10.25 -26.87
CA ALA A 359 -14.60 10.91 -28.03
C ALA A 359 -16.08 11.23 -27.79
N VAL A 360 -16.58 12.30 -28.43
CA VAL A 360 -17.97 12.79 -28.30
C VAL A 360 -18.60 12.91 -29.68
N SER A 361 -19.59 12.06 -29.97
CA SER A 361 -20.38 12.13 -31.20
C SER A 361 -21.27 13.39 -31.21
N ILE A 362 -21.37 14.04 -32.37
CA ILE A 362 -22.09 15.30 -32.53
C ILE A 362 -23.56 15.02 -32.89
N PRO A 363 -24.55 15.64 -32.20
CA PRO A 363 -25.96 15.38 -32.48
C PRO A 363 -26.39 15.76 -33.91
N VAL A 364 -27.20 14.92 -34.55
CA VAL A 364 -27.89 15.27 -35.80
C VAL A 364 -28.98 16.29 -35.51
N VAL A 365 -28.94 17.45 -36.16
CA VAL A 365 -29.96 18.51 -36.02
C VAL A 365 -30.68 18.73 -37.35
N SER A 366 -31.97 18.37 -37.39
CA SER A 366 -32.77 18.36 -38.62
C SER A 366 -32.83 19.71 -39.34
N GLY A 367 -32.30 19.73 -40.57
CA GLY A 367 -32.19 20.89 -41.46
C GLY A 367 -30.84 21.62 -41.41
N TYR A 368 -29.90 21.08 -40.62
CA TYR A 368 -28.53 21.56 -40.45
C TYR A 368 -27.55 20.39 -40.57
N HIS A 369 -26.29 20.71 -40.83
CA HIS A 369 -25.14 19.80 -40.85
C HIS A 369 -23.97 20.43 -40.07
N THR A 370 -22.93 19.65 -39.87
CA THR A 370 -21.65 20.04 -39.24
C THR A 370 -20.50 19.56 -40.12
N TYR A 371 -19.29 20.07 -39.91
CA TYR A 371 -18.10 19.66 -40.68
C TYR A 371 -17.34 18.46 -40.10
N VAL A 372 -17.72 18.02 -38.89
CA VAL A 372 -17.12 16.90 -38.17
C VAL A 372 -18.24 16.12 -37.48
N LYS A 373 -18.20 14.79 -37.55
CA LYS A 373 -19.23 13.90 -36.96
C LYS A 373 -19.03 13.62 -35.48
N GLU A 374 -17.81 13.80 -34.99
CA GLU A 374 -17.41 13.60 -33.60
C GLU A 374 -16.19 14.46 -33.28
N ILE A 375 -15.97 14.70 -31.99
CA ILE A 375 -14.72 15.24 -31.46
C ILE A 375 -13.89 14.06 -30.94
N PRO A 376 -12.60 13.93 -31.32
CA PRO A 376 -11.76 12.82 -30.90
C PRO A 376 -11.46 12.84 -29.39
N GLU A 377 -10.89 11.73 -28.91
CA GLU A 377 -10.30 11.68 -27.57
C GLU A 377 -9.16 12.71 -27.41
N GLU A 378 -9.01 13.24 -26.19
CA GLU A 378 -8.03 14.27 -25.85
C GLU A 378 -7.41 13.94 -24.49
N LYS A 379 -6.10 14.15 -24.33
CA LYS A 379 -5.42 13.88 -23.06
C LYS A 379 -5.88 14.84 -21.97
N VAL A 380 -6.15 14.33 -20.77
CA VAL A 380 -6.63 15.19 -19.68
C VAL A 380 -5.56 16.18 -19.23
N ARG A 381 -6.01 17.35 -18.79
CA ARG A 381 -5.17 18.37 -18.15
C ARG A 381 -5.92 19.03 -17.00
N LEU A 382 -5.17 19.55 -16.03
CA LEU A 382 -5.71 20.18 -14.81
C LEU A 382 -6.47 21.48 -15.11
N ALA A 383 -6.18 22.12 -16.25
CA ALA A 383 -6.90 23.29 -16.74
C ALA A 383 -8.14 22.89 -17.56
N ASN A 384 -9.21 23.66 -17.45
CA ASN A 384 -10.43 23.45 -18.25
C ASN A 384 -10.18 23.65 -19.76
N VAL A 385 -10.95 22.94 -20.57
CA VAL A 385 -10.91 22.97 -22.04
C VAL A 385 -12.29 23.32 -22.58
N THR A 386 -12.36 24.11 -23.64
CA THR A 386 -13.61 24.42 -24.34
C THR A 386 -13.41 24.32 -25.83
N GLU A 387 -14.24 23.49 -26.48
CA GLU A 387 -14.27 23.28 -27.92
C GLU A 387 -15.64 23.72 -28.46
N LYS A 388 -15.68 24.25 -29.68
CA LYS A 388 -16.89 24.87 -30.25
C LYS A 388 -17.24 24.24 -31.60
N ILE A 389 -18.45 23.70 -31.71
CA ILE A 389 -18.98 23.06 -32.92
C ILE A 389 -20.09 23.92 -33.51
N ARG A 390 -19.92 24.25 -34.80
CA ARG A 390 -20.85 25.11 -35.54
C ARG A 390 -21.72 24.28 -36.47
N TYR A 391 -23.04 24.42 -36.31
CA TYR A 391 -24.04 23.97 -37.27
C TYR A 391 -24.20 24.97 -38.41
N VAL A 392 -24.42 24.44 -39.61
CA VAL A 392 -24.66 25.19 -40.86
C VAL A 392 -25.96 24.68 -41.48
N LYS A 393 -26.76 25.57 -42.05
CA LYS A 393 -28.11 25.26 -42.57
C LYS A 393 -28.01 24.58 -43.95
N ASN A 394 -28.79 23.52 -44.19
CA ASN A 394 -28.68 22.72 -45.42
C ASN A 394 -29.28 23.43 -46.64
N GLY A 395 -28.77 23.15 -47.85
CA GLY A 395 -29.27 23.67 -49.12
C GLY A 395 -30.61 23.08 -49.60
N TYR A 396 -31.01 23.42 -50.83
CA TYR A 396 -32.27 23.04 -51.46
C TYR A 396 -32.12 22.14 -52.71
N VAL A 397 -33.12 21.30 -52.94
CA VAL A 397 -33.33 20.49 -54.14
C VAL A 397 -34.36 21.17 -55.04
N ILE A 398 -34.05 21.29 -56.33
CA ILE A 398 -34.82 22.01 -57.34
C ILE A 398 -35.21 21.05 -58.50
N PRO A 399 -36.50 20.76 -58.71
CA PRO A 399 -36.93 19.84 -59.78
C PRO A 399 -36.94 20.50 -61.17
N ILE A 400 -36.41 19.79 -62.16
CA ILE A 400 -36.29 20.18 -63.59
C ILE A 400 -36.80 19.06 -64.49
N ASP A 401 -37.16 19.37 -65.75
CA ASP A 401 -37.61 18.39 -66.75
C ASP A 401 -36.43 17.80 -67.57
N GLU A 402 -36.73 16.98 -68.59
CA GLU A 402 -35.72 16.42 -69.50
C GLU A 402 -34.87 17.50 -70.22
N LYS A 403 -35.36 18.75 -70.31
CA LYS A 403 -34.71 19.87 -71.00
C LYS A 403 -33.96 20.80 -70.04
N GLY A 404 -34.04 20.55 -68.73
CA GLY A 404 -33.45 21.41 -67.69
C GLY A 404 -34.32 22.60 -67.29
N GLU A 405 -35.58 22.66 -67.70
CA GLU A 405 -36.50 23.72 -67.27
C GLU A 405 -37.18 23.35 -65.94
N ARG A 406 -37.31 24.32 -65.03
CA ARG A 406 -37.89 24.10 -63.70
C ARG A 406 -39.34 23.62 -63.80
N ILE A 407 -39.62 22.44 -63.23
CA ILE A 407 -40.98 21.89 -63.12
C ILE A 407 -41.73 22.71 -62.05
N ASN A 408 -42.40 23.78 -62.46
CA ASN A 408 -43.05 24.73 -61.54
C ASN A 408 -44.21 24.15 -60.72
N VAL A 409 -44.75 22.98 -61.11
CA VAL A 409 -45.76 22.25 -60.31
C VAL A 409 -45.15 21.48 -59.14
N LEU A 410 -43.83 21.30 -59.10
CA LEU A 410 -43.12 20.67 -57.98
C LEU A 410 -42.42 21.75 -57.11
N PRO A 411 -42.57 21.71 -55.78
CA PRO A 411 -41.94 22.69 -54.88
C PRO A 411 -40.42 22.48 -54.81
N LYS A 412 -39.66 23.55 -54.53
CA LYS A 412 -38.27 23.38 -54.08
C LYS A 412 -38.26 22.91 -52.62
N LEU A 413 -37.44 21.94 -52.29
CA LEU A 413 -37.45 21.28 -50.98
C LEU A 413 -36.08 21.41 -50.32
N ARG A 414 -36.01 21.67 -49.00
CA ARG A 414 -34.71 21.70 -48.30
C ARG A 414 -34.23 20.26 -48.08
N PHE A 415 -32.93 20.02 -48.21
CA PHE A 415 -32.32 18.76 -47.80
C PHE A 415 -32.64 18.44 -46.33
N THR A 416 -33.05 17.21 -46.05
CA THR A 416 -33.08 16.68 -44.68
C THR A 416 -31.66 16.30 -44.26
N SER A 417 -31.34 16.40 -42.98
CA SER A 417 -30.08 15.85 -42.46
C SER A 417 -30.10 14.32 -42.57
N ASP A 418 -28.96 13.67 -42.78
CA ASP A 418 -28.92 12.21 -42.66
C ASP A 418 -29.27 11.78 -41.22
N LYS A 419 -29.84 10.57 -41.06
CA LYS A 419 -30.30 10.07 -39.76
C LYS A 419 -29.15 9.71 -38.81
N ASN A 420 -28.00 9.30 -39.36
CA ASN A 420 -26.91 8.69 -38.63
C ASN A 420 -25.61 9.52 -38.71
N ASP A 421 -25.43 10.33 -39.75
CA ASP A 421 -24.24 11.19 -39.91
C ASP A 421 -24.60 12.69 -39.96
N PRO A 422 -24.17 13.51 -38.97
CA PRO A 422 -24.47 14.94 -38.91
C PRO A 422 -23.67 15.76 -39.94
N THR A 423 -22.82 15.13 -40.77
CA THR A 423 -22.10 15.77 -41.88
C THR A 423 -22.78 15.57 -43.24
N LEU A 424 -23.79 14.68 -43.33
CA LEU A 424 -24.44 14.29 -44.58
C LEU A 424 -25.91 14.75 -44.67
N VAL A 425 -26.44 14.69 -45.89
CA VAL A 425 -27.82 15.07 -46.24
C VAL A 425 -28.58 13.98 -46.99
N SER A 426 -29.89 13.99 -46.85
CA SER A 426 -30.85 13.05 -47.43
C SER A 426 -31.95 13.77 -48.21
N LEU A 427 -32.59 13.06 -49.15
CA LEU A 427 -33.76 13.57 -49.88
C LEU A 427 -35.05 13.42 -49.05
N PRO A 428 -35.95 14.43 -49.06
CA PRO A 428 -37.22 14.38 -48.32
C PRO A 428 -38.20 13.39 -48.96
N GLN A 429 -38.38 12.22 -48.34
CA GLN A 429 -39.05 11.06 -48.94
C GLN A 429 -40.52 11.25 -49.35
N ASN A 430 -41.27 12.17 -48.74
CA ASN A 430 -42.73 12.23 -48.89
C ASN A 430 -43.24 13.12 -50.05
N ASN A 431 -42.37 13.85 -50.77
CA ASN A 431 -42.80 14.92 -51.70
C ASN A 431 -42.33 14.72 -53.17
N LEU A 432 -41.97 13.49 -53.58
CA LEU A 432 -41.26 13.24 -54.85
C LEU A 432 -41.96 12.30 -55.86
N LYS A 433 -43.18 11.82 -55.60
CA LYS A 433 -43.95 10.96 -56.53
C LYS A 433 -45.19 11.67 -57.07
N ASN A 434 -45.39 11.61 -58.39
CA ASN A 434 -46.53 12.19 -59.12
C ASN A 434 -47.15 11.10 -60.03
N GLU A 435 -48.44 11.19 -60.36
CA GLU A 435 -49.16 10.19 -61.17
C GLU A 435 -48.64 10.10 -62.61
N GLU A 436 -48.01 11.16 -63.13
CA GLU A 436 -47.46 11.24 -64.49
C GLU A 436 -45.92 11.13 -64.56
N TYR A 437 -45.18 11.22 -63.45
CA TYR A 437 -43.73 11.44 -63.45
C TYR A 437 -42.97 10.74 -62.29
N GLU A 438 -41.84 10.08 -62.59
CA GLU A 438 -40.90 9.49 -61.60
C GLU A 438 -39.47 10.06 -61.67
N PRO A 439 -38.74 10.29 -60.55
CA PRO A 439 -37.44 10.99 -60.56
C PRO A 439 -36.24 10.10 -60.94
N GLU A 440 -35.23 10.71 -61.57
CA GLU A 440 -33.92 10.12 -61.85
C GLU A 440 -33.04 9.99 -60.58
N ALA A 441 -32.21 8.95 -60.49
CA ALA A 441 -31.43 8.63 -59.29
C ALA A 441 -30.16 9.49 -59.13
N ILE A 442 -29.84 9.90 -57.90
CA ILE A 442 -28.69 10.78 -57.57
C ILE A 442 -27.84 10.17 -56.45
N ASN A 443 -26.51 10.27 -56.58
CA ASN A 443 -25.56 9.97 -55.51
C ASN A 443 -25.42 11.16 -54.55
N LEU A 444 -25.89 11.01 -53.30
CA LEU A 444 -25.88 12.08 -52.30
C LEU A 444 -24.55 12.24 -51.56
N ALA A 445 -23.62 11.28 -51.67
CA ALA A 445 -22.37 11.26 -50.91
C ALA A 445 -21.32 12.28 -51.39
N GLU A 446 -21.48 12.84 -52.59
CA GLU A 446 -20.53 13.75 -53.24
C GLU A 446 -20.99 15.22 -53.22
N ILE A 447 -22.08 15.52 -52.51
CA ILE A 447 -22.77 16.82 -52.57
C ILE A 447 -22.40 17.68 -51.37
N ASP A 448 -22.07 18.96 -51.63
CA ASP A 448 -21.88 19.99 -50.60
C ASP A 448 -23.22 20.29 -49.88
N PRO A 449 -23.37 19.92 -48.59
CA PRO A 449 -24.64 20.07 -47.87
C PRO A 449 -25.15 21.51 -47.74
N ALA A 450 -24.30 22.52 -47.95
CA ALA A 450 -24.64 23.93 -47.85
C ALA A 450 -25.18 24.53 -49.17
N LYS A 451 -25.15 23.79 -50.30
CA LYS A 451 -25.51 24.29 -51.64
C LYS A 451 -26.81 23.71 -52.18
N ASP A 452 -27.42 24.43 -53.12
CA ASP A 452 -28.63 24.03 -53.84
C ASP A 452 -28.29 23.18 -55.09
N ILE A 453 -29.15 22.22 -55.49
CA ILE A 453 -28.95 21.26 -56.62
C ILE A 453 -30.22 21.03 -57.48
N GLU A 454 -30.11 20.38 -58.65
CA GLU A 454 -31.20 20.16 -59.65
C GLU A 454 -31.44 18.66 -60.05
N VAL A 455 -32.69 18.22 -60.41
CA VAL A 455 -33.13 16.78 -60.57
C VAL A 455 -34.27 16.50 -61.64
N ARG A 456 -34.30 15.38 -62.42
CA ARG A 456 -35.15 15.06 -63.66
C ARG A 456 -36.24 13.91 -63.60
N TYR A 457 -37.14 13.68 -64.63
CA TYR A 457 -38.42 12.84 -64.58
C TYR A 457 -39.07 12.12 -65.89
N LEU A 458 -39.95 11.02 -65.86
CA LEU A 458 -40.53 10.16 -67.02
C LEU A 458 -41.99 9.42 -66.97
N LEU A 459 -42.59 8.79 -68.08
CA LEU A 459 -44.07 8.34 -68.37
C LEU A 459 -44.39 6.95 -69.18
N LYS A 460 -45.66 6.34 -69.37
CA LYS A 460 -46.07 4.90 -69.88
C LYS A 460 -47.47 4.55 -70.67
N HIS A 461 -47.87 3.28 -71.16
CA HIS A 461 -49.12 2.87 -72.04
C HIS A 461 -49.73 1.34 -72.19
N LYS A 462 -50.80 0.95 -73.05
CA LYS A 462 -51.64 -0.41 -73.18
C LYS A 462 -52.20 -1.01 -74.60
N TYR A 463 -52.63 -2.33 -74.76
CA TYR A 463 -53.61 -3.12 -75.69
C TYR A 463 -54.20 -4.42 -74.95
N VAL A 464 -55.08 -5.32 -75.49
CA VAL A 464 -55.49 -6.62 -74.81
C VAL A 464 -55.48 -7.95 -75.62
N VAL A 465 -55.43 -9.08 -74.89
CA VAL A 465 -55.43 -10.50 -75.34
C VAL A 465 -56.53 -11.26 -74.59
N VAL A 466 -57.23 -12.23 -75.20
CA VAL A 466 -58.16 -13.13 -74.48
C VAL A 466 -57.55 -14.52 -74.37
N ASN A 467 -57.53 -15.04 -73.15
CA ASN A 467 -56.89 -16.31 -72.84
C ASN A 467 -57.32 -16.82 -71.45
N LYS A 468 -56.53 -17.78 -70.95
CA LYS A 468 -56.68 -18.43 -69.64
C LYS A 468 -56.82 -17.46 -68.44
N ASP A 469 -56.27 -16.25 -68.54
CA ASP A 469 -56.21 -15.27 -67.44
C ASP A 469 -56.95 -13.95 -67.76
N ASN A 470 -57.40 -13.76 -69.01
CA ASN A 470 -58.29 -12.68 -69.42
C ASN A 470 -59.47 -13.25 -70.23
N SER A 471 -60.43 -13.86 -69.52
CA SER A 471 -61.62 -14.48 -70.13
C SER A 471 -62.68 -13.42 -70.47
N HIS A 472 -63.11 -13.35 -71.72
CA HIS A 472 -64.27 -12.55 -72.12
C HIS A 472 -65.56 -13.36 -71.97
N LEU A 473 -66.65 -12.75 -71.47
CA LEU A 473 -67.92 -13.43 -71.14
C LEU A 473 -68.53 -14.21 -72.32
N ASP A 474 -68.30 -13.74 -73.55
CA ASP A 474 -68.86 -14.32 -74.78
C ASP A 474 -68.02 -15.49 -75.35
N VAL A 475 -66.99 -15.97 -74.63
CA VAL A 475 -65.99 -16.93 -75.16
C VAL A 475 -65.84 -18.18 -74.29
N ASN A 476 -66.14 -19.35 -74.88
CA ASN A 476 -66.08 -20.65 -74.20
C ASN A 476 -64.64 -21.04 -73.76
N PRO A 477 -64.39 -21.31 -72.45
CA PRO A 477 -63.08 -21.71 -71.93
C PRO A 477 -62.51 -23.04 -72.48
N GLY A 478 -63.38 -23.97 -72.89
CA GLY A 478 -62.96 -25.23 -73.51
C GLY A 478 -62.21 -25.04 -74.84
N SER A 479 -62.33 -23.86 -75.44
CA SER A 479 -61.60 -23.45 -76.64
C SER A 479 -60.12 -23.12 -76.36
N TYR A 480 -59.68 -23.01 -75.09
CA TYR A 480 -58.32 -22.54 -74.74
C TYR A 480 -57.64 -23.07 -73.43
N ARG A 481 -58.14 -24.07 -72.66
CA ARG A 481 -57.44 -24.64 -71.45
C ARG A 481 -57.69 -26.16 -71.15
N ARG A 482 -56.68 -26.93 -70.64
CA ARG A 482 -56.71 -28.33 -70.06
C ARG A 482 -55.55 -28.62 -69.05
N THR A 483 -55.48 -29.76 -68.31
CA THR A 483 -54.50 -30.03 -67.17
C THR A 483 -53.81 -31.43 -67.12
N ALA A 484 -52.58 -31.56 -66.56
CA ALA A 484 -51.90 -32.80 -66.07
C ALA A 484 -50.93 -32.55 -64.84
N THR A 485 -50.38 -33.57 -64.15
CA THR A 485 -49.72 -33.44 -62.80
C THR A 485 -48.46 -34.32 -62.53
N ALA A 486 -47.48 -33.84 -61.75
CA ALA A 486 -46.36 -34.62 -61.19
C ALA A 486 -46.17 -34.37 -59.67
N LEU A 487 -45.65 -35.36 -58.93
CA LEU A 487 -45.47 -35.34 -57.46
C LEU A 487 -44.04 -35.75 -57.03
N VAL A 488 -43.41 -34.98 -56.14
CA VAL A 488 -42.18 -35.36 -55.40
C VAL A 488 -42.48 -35.45 -53.91
N ARG A 489 -42.19 -36.59 -53.27
CA ARG A 489 -42.41 -36.82 -51.83
C ARG A 489 -41.12 -36.78 -51.02
N TYR A 490 -41.20 -36.25 -49.80
CA TYR A 490 -40.06 -36.16 -48.87
C TYR A 490 -40.26 -37.03 -47.62
N GLU A 491 -39.22 -37.77 -47.22
CA GLU A 491 -39.25 -38.62 -46.02
C GLU A 491 -37.92 -38.62 -45.23
N GLY A 492 -37.91 -39.18 -44.01
CA GLY A 492 -36.70 -39.36 -43.19
C GLY A 492 -36.39 -38.30 -42.12
N ALA A 493 -36.91 -37.06 -42.24
CA ALA A 493 -36.75 -36.00 -41.23
C ALA A 493 -37.91 -35.90 -40.21
N GLY A 494 -38.90 -36.81 -40.27
CA GLY A 494 -40.05 -36.86 -39.35
C GLY A 494 -40.98 -35.66 -39.52
N ASP A 495 -41.40 -35.03 -38.41
CA ASP A 495 -42.27 -33.84 -38.42
C ASP A 495 -41.64 -32.61 -39.12
N LYS A 496 -40.36 -32.70 -39.52
CA LYS A 496 -39.65 -31.68 -40.31
C LYS A 496 -39.62 -31.95 -41.81
N ASN A 497 -40.20 -33.06 -42.29
CA ASN A 497 -40.30 -33.32 -43.73
C ASN A 497 -41.01 -32.13 -44.43
N PRO A 498 -40.47 -31.61 -45.54
CA PRO A 498 -41.19 -30.68 -46.39
C PRO A 498 -42.49 -31.30 -46.91
N ASN A 499 -43.47 -30.46 -47.22
CA ASN A 499 -44.65 -30.91 -47.95
C ASN A 499 -44.24 -31.48 -49.31
N ASP A 500 -44.96 -32.50 -49.80
CA ASP A 500 -44.77 -33.01 -51.16
C ASP A 500 -44.87 -31.87 -52.19
N ASP A 501 -43.94 -31.79 -53.14
CA ASP A 501 -44.02 -30.84 -54.25
C ASP A 501 -44.95 -31.39 -55.33
N ILE A 502 -45.98 -30.62 -55.68
CA ILE A 502 -46.99 -30.98 -56.68
C ILE A 502 -46.92 -29.97 -57.81
N GLN A 503 -46.39 -30.40 -58.96
CA GLN A 503 -46.40 -29.60 -60.16
C GLN A 503 -47.58 -29.98 -61.05
N THR A 504 -48.44 -29.03 -61.38
CA THR A 504 -49.39 -29.19 -62.49
C THR A 504 -48.92 -28.42 -63.72
N VAL A 505 -49.31 -28.91 -64.90
CA VAL A 505 -49.16 -28.24 -66.19
C VAL A 505 -50.53 -28.00 -66.80
N GLN A 506 -50.78 -26.78 -67.26
CA GLN A 506 -52.00 -26.40 -67.96
C GLN A 506 -51.69 -26.21 -69.45
N TRP A 507 -52.36 -26.95 -70.31
CA TRP A 507 -52.29 -26.78 -71.75
C TRP A 507 -53.24 -25.66 -72.14
N ASN A 508 -52.71 -24.56 -72.70
CA ASN A 508 -53.46 -23.35 -73.03
C ASN A 508 -53.14 -22.86 -74.45
N ARG A 509 -53.95 -21.92 -74.94
CA ARG A 509 -53.60 -21.08 -76.08
C ARG A 509 -54.18 -19.68 -75.92
N ASN A 510 -53.57 -18.69 -76.56
CA ASN A 510 -54.09 -17.32 -76.60
C ASN A 510 -54.96 -17.13 -77.85
N ILE A 511 -55.91 -16.20 -77.77
CA ILE A 511 -56.66 -15.68 -78.92
C ILE A 511 -56.66 -14.15 -78.88
N THR A 512 -56.62 -13.54 -80.07
CA THR A 512 -56.68 -12.09 -80.21
C THR A 512 -58.12 -11.61 -80.09
N TYR A 513 -58.35 -10.65 -79.21
CA TYR A 513 -59.66 -10.03 -79.01
C TYR A 513 -59.49 -8.52 -78.89
N ASP A 514 -60.16 -7.78 -79.77
CA ASP A 514 -60.09 -6.32 -79.77
C ASP A 514 -61.16 -5.75 -78.84
N GLU A 515 -60.72 -5.09 -77.77
CA GLU A 515 -61.60 -4.48 -76.78
C GLU A 515 -62.49 -3.36 -77.36
N VAL A 516 -62.10 -2.78 -78.51
CA VAL A 516 -62.80 -1.70 -79.22
C VAL A 516 -63.73 -2.25 -80.32
N THR A 517 -63.43 -3.39 -80.96
CA THR A 517 -64.23 -3.93 -82.11
C THR A 517 -64.94 -5.27 -81.89
N LYS A 518 -64.63 -6.01 -80.81
CA LYS A 518 -65.41 -7.17 -80.27
C LYS A 518 -65.38 -8.52 -81.03
N GLU A 519 -64.49 -8.72 -82.00
CA GLU A 519 -64.32 -10.03 -82.69
C GLU A 519 -63.14 -10.86 -82.15
N ILE A 520 -63.18 -12.19 -82.34
CA ILE A 520 -62.03 -13.09 -82.19
C ILE A 520 -61.37 -13.26 -83.56
N LEU A 521 -60.06 -13.03 -83.64
CA LEU A 521 -59.28 -13.22 -84.86
C LEU A 521 -58.47 -14.52 -84.78
N GLU A 522 -58.80 -15.51 -85.60
CA GLU A 522 -58.15 -16.85 -85.58
C GLU A 522 -56.64 -16.80 -85.92
N ASP A 523 -56.18 -15.80 -86.68
CA ASP A 523 -54.75 -15.50 -86.92
C ASP A 523 -54.37 -14.06 -86.50
N GLY A 524 -54.99 -13.55 -85.43
CA GLY A 524 -54.68 -12.22 -84.91
C GLY A 524 -53.31 -12.11 -84.20
N LYS A 525 -52.87 -10.88 -83.92
CA LYS A 525 -51.57 -10.50 -83.33
C LYS A 525 -51.14 -11.31 -82.08
N TYR A 526 -52.09 -11.84 -81.32
CA TYR A 526 -51.88 -12.59 -80.08
C TYR A 526 -52.39 -14.04 -80.13
N THR A 527 -52.81 -14.58 -81.28
CA THR A 527 -53.40 -15.93 -81.37
C THR A 527 -52.30 -17.00 -81.51
N THR A 528 -52.45 -18.16 -80.85
CA THR A 528 -51.39 -19.19 -80.76
C THR A 528 -51.88 -20.64 -80.87
N GLU A 529 -50.95 -21.54 -81.18
CA GLU A 529 -51.13 -23.00 -81.04
C GLU A 529 -51.34 -23.45 -79.59
N TRP A 530 -51.81 -24.69 -79.41
CA TRP A 530 -51.91 -25.33 -78.09
C TRP A 530 -50.52 -25.59 -77.52
N LYS A 531 -50.16 -24.82 -76.50
CA LYS A 531 -48.91 -24.98 -75.75
C LYS A 531 -49.20 -25.48 -74.34
N ALA A 532 -48.44 -26.45 -73.87
CA ALA A 532 -48.28 -26.64 -72.43
C ALA A 532 -47.74 -25.32 -71.85
N ASP A 533 -48.25 -24.85 -70.71
CA ASP A 533 -47.69 -23.67 -70.06
C ASP A 533 -46.32 -23.94 -69.40
N LYS A 534 -45.85 -25.20 -69.48
CA LYS A 534 -44.50 -25.65 -69.17
C LYS A 534 -44.09 -26.73 -70.17
N ASP A 535 -42.89 -26.63 -70.74
CA ASP A 535 -42.37 -27.66 -71.67
C ASP A 535 -41.82 -28.90 -70.91
N TYR A 536 -41.57 -28.75 -69.60
CA TYR A 536 -41.07 -29.79 -68.69
C TYR A 536 -41.74 -29.63 -67.32
N PHE A 537 -41.89 -30.72 -66.57
CA PHE A 537 -41.94 -30.61 -65.12
C PHE A 537 -40.55 -30.15 -64.67
N GLU A 538 -40.51 -29.02 -63.98
CA GLU A 538 -39.25 -28.36 -63.65
C GLU A 538 -38.49 -29.16 -62.60
N ALA A 539 -37.16 -29.00 -62.60
CA ALA A 539 -36.33 -29.63 -61.60
C ALA A 539 -36.76 -29.16 -60.20
N VAL A 540 -36.93 -30.09 -59.27
CA VAL A 540 -37.32 -29.78 -57.89
C VAL A 540 -36.08 -29.79 -57.02
N ASP A 541 -35.62 -28.59 -56.66
CA ASP A 541 -34.56 -28.41 -55.67
C ASP A 541 -35.04 -28.94 -54.32
N THR A 542 -34.25 -29.81 -53.70
CA THR A 542 -34.59 -30.41 -52.41
C THR A 542 -34.32 -29.40 -51.29
N PRO A 543 -35.28 -29.10 -50.39
CA PRO A 543 -35.07 -28.12 -49.33
C PRO A 543 -33.94 -28.50 -48.36
N VAL A 544 -33.09 -27.52 -48.00
CA VAL A 544 -32.09 -27.73 -46.94
C VAL A 544 -32.79 -27.78 -45.57
N ILE A 545 -32.75 -28.92 -44.89
CA ILE A 545 -33.31 -29.09 -43.53
C ILE A 545 -32.17 -29.03 -42.51
N SER A 546 -32.23 -28.05 -41.59
CA SER A 546 -31.23 -27.93 -40.52
C SER A 546 -31.14 -29.19 -39.64
N GLY A 547 -29.96 -29.82 -39.68
CA GLY A 547 -29.61 -31.06 -38.99
C GLY A 547 -29.81 -32.34 -39.80
N PHE A 548 -30.11 -32.25 -41.10
CA PHE A 548 -30.31 -33.43 -41.97
C PHE A 548 -29.76 -33.21 -43.39
N THR A 549 -29.13 -34.24 -43.99
CA THR A 549 -28.75 -34.28 -45.41
C THR A 549 -29.67 -35.18 -46.22
N ALA A 550 -30.13 -34.72 -47.39
CA ALA A 550 -30.86 -35.51 -48.37
C ALA A 550 -29.96 -36.48 -49.15
N ASP A 551 -30.54 -37.53 -49.72
CA ASP A 551 -29.87 -38.43 -50.67
C ASP A 551 -29.87 -37.90 -52.12
N ILE A 552 -30.86 -37.09 -52.48
CA ILE A 552 -31.01 -36.42 -53.78
C ILE A 552 -31.09 -34.91 -53.52
N GLY A 553 -30.25 -34.12 -54.20
CA GLY A 553 -30.24 -32.66 -54.03
C GLY A 553 -31.21 -31.93 -54.96
N VAL A 554 -31.45 -32.48 -56.15
CA VAL A 554 -32.37 -31.96 -57.14
C VAL A 554 -33.02 -33.15 -57.85
N VAL A 555 -34.35 -33.23 -57.82
CA VAL A 555 -35.07 -34.17 -58.69
C VAL A 555 -35.07 -33.58 -60.10
N ALA A 556 -34.41 -34.25 -61.03
CA ALA A 556 -34.10 -33.70 -62.34
C ALA A 556 -35.35 -33.36 -63.18
N LYS A 557 -35.24 -32.27 -63.95
CA LYS A 557 -36.22 -31.81 -64.95
C LYS A 557 -36.63 -32.94 -65.89
N HIS A 558 -37.92 -33.07 -66.16
CA HIS A 558 -38.50 -34.16 -66.96
C HIS A 558 -39.56 -33.62 -67.93
N ASP A 559 -39.56 -34.06 -69.18
CA ASP A 559 -40.50 -33.62 -70.22
C ASP A 559 -41.96 -33.74 -69.74
N VAL A 560 -42.80 -32.71 -69.99
CA VAL A 560 -44.22 -32.84 -69.67
C VAL A 560 -44.88 -33.84 -70.61
N THR A 561 -45.82 -34.60 -70.06
CA THR A 561 -46.75 -35.39 -70.87
C THR A 561 -48.18 -34.97 -70.54
N GLN A 562 -49.16 -35.48 -71.28
CA GLN A 562 -50.58 -35.29 -70.95
C GLN A 562 -51.05 -36.33 -69.90
N SER A 563 -50.15 -36.79 -69.02
CA SER A 563 -50.34 -37.84 -68.01
C SER A 563 -49.38 -37.66 -66.83
N ASP A 564 -49.65 -38.34 -65.71
CA ASP A 564 -49.07 -37.97 -64.40
C ASP A 564 -47.80 -38.76 -63.98
N LEU A 565 -46.94 -38.19 -63.12
CA LEU A 565 -45.61 -38.72 -62.71
C LEU A 565 -45.30 -38.63 -61.18
N PHE A 566 -44.35 -39.43 -60.66
CA PHE A 566 -44.04 -39.56 -59.22
C PHE A 566 -42.54 -39.80 -58.89
N ALA A 567 -42.01 -39.19 -57.80
CA ALA A 567 -40.65 -39.42 -57.26
C ALA A 567 -40.58 -39.29 -55.71
N THR A 568 -39.47 -39.70 -55.08
CA THR A 568 -39.26 -39.64 -53.61
C THR A 568 -37.81 -39.25 -53.26
N VAL A 569 -37.62 -38.49 -52.18
CA VAL A 569 -36.33 -38.03 -51.63
C VAL A 569 -36.27 -38.31 -50.12
N THR A 570 -35.12 -38.82 -49.63
CA THR A 570 -34.97 -39.30 -48.24
C THR A 570 -33.85 -38.55 -47.49
N TYR A 571 -34.19 -37.95 -46.36
CA TYR A 571 -33.26 -37.27 -45.45
C TYR A 571 -32.67 -38.21 -44.39
N ARG A 572 -31.40 -37.95 -44.02
CA ARG A 572 -30.67 -38.60 -42.93
C ARG A 572 -30.16 -37.55 -41.96
N LYS A 573 -30.19 -37.85 -40.66
CA LYS A 573 -29.72 -36.92 -39.62
C LYS A 573 -28.20 -36.74 -39.70
N ASN A 574 -27.73 -35.51 -39.54
CA ASN A 574 -26.31 -35.18 -39.51
C ASN A 574 -25.63 -35.76 -38.26
N GLY A 575 -24.34 -36.10 -38.39
CA GLY A 575 -23.44 -36.38 -37.27
C GLY A 575 -23.11 -35.11 -36.48
N ALA A 576 -22.31 -35.28 -35.43
CA ALA A 576 -21.93 -34.21 -34.51
C ALA A 576 -20.45 -34.26 -34.09
N ILE A 577 -19.91 -33.10 -33.70
CA ILE A 577 -18.69 -33.00 -32.91
C ILE A 577 -19.00 -33.46 -31.47
N ILE A 578 -18.24 -34.45 -31.00
CA ILE A 578 -18.31 -35.01 -29.64
C ILE A 578 -17.05 -34.61 -28.87
N PRO A 579 -17.14 -33.68 -27.89
CA PRO A 579 -16.00 -33.29 -27.07
C PRO A 579 -15.55 -34.40 -26.11
N VAL A 580 -14.27 -34.76 -26.20
CA VAL A 580 -13.64 -35.74 -25.30
C VAL A 580 -12.39 -35.18 -24.62
N ASP A 581 -12.04 -35.74 -23.47
CA ASP A 581 -10.84 -35.40 -22.68
C ASP A 581 -9.53 -36.01 -23.24
N GLU A 582 -8.44 -35.95 -22.48
CA GLU A 582 -7.14 -36.51 -22.89
C GLU A 582 -7.14 -38.05 -22.91
N GLU A 583 -8.08 -38.69 -22.22
CA GLU A 583 -8.25 -40.13 -22.11
C GLU A 583 -9.19 -40.67 -23.20
N GLY A 584 -10.09 -39.84 -23.74
CA GLY A 584 -11.04 -40.17 -24.81
C GLY A 584 -12.49 -40.34 -24.35
N GLU A 585 -12.77 -40.05 -23.07
CA GLU A 585 -14.10 -40.06 -22.46
C GLU A 585 -14.83 -38.73 -22.72
N GLU A 586 -16.17 -38.75 -22.72
CA GLU A 586 -16.98 -37.57 -23.05
C GLU A 586 -17.03 -36.54 -21.93
N ILE A 587 -16.79 -35.27 -22.26
CA ILE A 587 -16.71 -34.20 -21.26
C ILE A 587 -18.09 -33.95 -20.63
N PRO A 588 -18.27 -34.12 -19.31
CA PRO A 588 -19.58 -34.02 -18.67
C PRO A 588 -20.27 -32.68 -18.90
N GLN A 589 -21.59 -32.74 -19.11
CA GLN A 589 -22.49 -31.59 -19.34
C GLN A 589 -22.31 -30.84 -20.67
N VAL A 590 -21.33 -31.19 -21.51
CA VAL A 590 -21.22 -30.64 -22.86
C VAL A 590 -22.10 -31.46 -23.81
N LYS A 591 -22.97 -30.79 -24.58
CA LYS A 591 -23.85 -31.47 -25.55
C LYS A 591 -23.10 -31.68 -26.88
N PRO A 592 -23.37 -32.79 -27.60
CA PRO A 592 -22.97 -32.96 -28.99
C PRO A 592 -23.38 -31.77 -29.86
N ILE A 593 -22.50 -31.34 -30.76
CA ILE A 593 -22.68 -30.15 -31.60
C ILE A 593 -22.86 -30.63 -33.04
N PRO A 594 -24.09 -30.63 -33.60
CA PRO A 594 -24.39 -31.24 -34.89
C PRO A 594 -23.78 -30.44 -36.04
N PHE A 595 -23.37 -31.15 -37.10
CA PHE A 595 -22.81 -30.51 -38.29
C PHE A 595 -23.84 -29.60 -38.97
N LEU A 596 -23.38 -28.43 -39.37
CA LEU A 596 -24.10 -27.42 -40.14
C LEU A 596 -24.22 -27.87 -41.60
N ASN A 597 -25.46 -27.85 -42.09
CA ASN A 597 -25.74 -28.08 -43.50
C ASN A 597 -25.07 -27.03 -44.39
N ASP A 598 -24.66 -27.46 -45.59
CA ASP A 598 -24.40 -26.52 -46.66
C ASP A 598 -25.73 -25.85 -47.05
N LEU A 599 -25.82 -24.53 -46.91
CA LEU A 599 -27.04 -23.78 -47.21
C LEU A 599 -27.34 -23.72 -48.72
N THR A 600 -26.42 -24.19 -49.56
CA THR A 600 -26.53 -24.24 -51.03
C THR A 600 -26.60 -25.66 -51.60
N ASP A 601 -26.38 -26.70 -50.78
CA ASP A 601 -26.48 -28.11 -51.19
C ASP A 601 -27.12 -28.97 -50.08
N PRO A 602 -28.39 -29.40 -50.24
CA PRO A 602 -29.12 -30.18 -49.22
C PRO A 602 -28.53 -31.59 -49.01
N THR A 603 -27.65 -32.08 -49.88
CA THR A 603 -26.98 -33.38 -49.72
C THR A 603 -25.71 -33.29 -48.86
N ARG A 604 -25.31 -32.08 -48.44
CA ARG A 604 -24.00 -31.82 -47.82
C ARG A 604 -24.08 -31.07 -46.51
N VAL A 605 -22.99 -31.20 -45.76
CA VAL A 605 -22.61 -30.34 -44.64
C VAL A 605 -21.37 -29.56 -45.04
N LEU A 606 -21.02 -28.52 -44.29
CA LEU A 606 -19.79 -27.77 -44.51
C LEU A 606 -18.58 -28.72 -44.51
N ALA A 607 -17.69 -28.59 -45.49
CA ALA A 607 -16.55 -29.52 -45.62
C ALA A 607 -15.60 -29.46 -44.41
N THR A 608 -15.54 -28.31 -43.74
CA THR A 608 -14.80 -28.09 -42.51
C THR A 608 -15.61 -27.27 -41.52
N GLU A 609 -15.58 -27.66 -40.24
CA GLU A 609 -16.19 -26.90 -39.15
C GLU A 609 -15.15 -26.48 -38.11
N GLU A 610 -15.37 -25.30 -37.51
CA GLU A 610 -14.57 -24.81 -36.40
C GLU A 610 -14.87 -25.61 -35.13
N VAL A 611 -13.81 -25.96 -34.40
CA VAL A 611 -13.91 -26.66 -33.12
C VAL A 611 -14.26 -25.64 -32.03
N PRO A 612 -15.45 -25.74 -31.41
CA PRO A 612 -15.99 -24.71 -30.54
C PRO A 612 -15.23 -24.58 -29.21
N GLU A 613 -15.33 -23.40 -28.57
CA GLU A 613 -14.65 -23.16 -27.31
C GLU A 613 -15.39 -23.74 -26.11
N ILE A 614 -14.72 -24.63 -25.36
CA ILE A 614 -15.22 -25.17 -24.09
C ILE A 614 -14.54 -24.44 -22.94
N LYS A 615 -15.36 -23.81 -22.07
CA LYS A 615 -14.88 -23.07 -20.90
C LYS A 615 -14.06 -23.98 -19.98
N GLY A 616 -12.84 -23.54 -19.65
CA GLY A 616 -11.88 -24.32 -18.84
C GLY A 616 -10.93 -25.22 -19.64
N TYR A 617 -11.17 -25.42 -20.94
CA TYR A 617 -10.36 -26.29 -21.79
C TYR A 617 -9.75 -25.54 -22.98
N ARG A 618 -8.75 -26.13 -23.64
CA ARG A 618 -8.21 -25.75 -24.95
C ARG A 618 -8.47 -26.87 -25.96
N ARG A 619 -8.94 -26.51 -27.16
CA ARG A 619 -9.07 -27.43 -28.31
C ARG A 619 -7.69 -27.91 -28.76
N THR A 620 -7.57 -29.16 -29.22
CA THR A 620 -6.31 -29.70 -29.79
C THR A 620 -6.11 -29.34 -31.26
N GLN A 621 -7.18 -28.99 -31.96
CA GLN A 621 -7.21 -28.58 -33.36
C GLN A 621 -8.28 -27.50 -33.53
N GLU A 622 -8.12 -26.60 -34.49
CA GLU A 622 -9.04 -25.47 -34.69
C GLU A 622 -10.23 -25.80 -35.59
N THR A 623 -10.07 -26.76 -36.50
CA THR A 623 -11.12 -27.21 -37.41
C THR A 623 -11.12 -28.73 -37.55
N VAL A 624 -12.26 -29.31 -37.90
CA VAL A 624 -12.40 -30.72 -38.32
C VAL A 624 -12.81 -30.81 -39.78
N LEU A 625 -12.23 -31.78 -40.51
CA LEU A 625 -12.63 -32.11 -41.88
C LEU A 625 -13.72 -33.19 -41.84
N ILE A 626 -14.92 -32.86 -42.33
CA ILE A 626 -16.06 -33.78 -42.31
C ILE A 626 -16.04 -34.62 -43.60
N LYS A 627 -15.87 -35.94 -43.44
CA LYS A 627 -15.78 -36.91 -44.55
C LYS A 627 -17.07 -37.69 -44.79
N ASP A 628 -17.89 -37.82 -43.77
CA ASP A 628 -19.22 -38.44 -43.80
C ASP A 628 -20.16 -37.50 -43.04
N PRO A 629 -21.20 -36.93 -43.68
CA PRO A 629 -22.11 -35.99 -43.02
C PRO A 629 -22.96 -36.63 -41.91
N THR A 630 -23.02 -37.95 -41.83
CA THR A 630 -23.87 -38.70 -40.90
C THR A 630 -23.12 -39.35 -39.73
N ALA A 631 -21.79 -39.26 -39.68
CA ALA A 631 -20.96 -39.91 -38.67
C ALA A 631 -20.34 -38.91 -37.67
N ASP A 632 -20.46 -39.20 -36.38
CA ASP A 632 -19.91 -38.36 -35.31
C ASP A 632 -18.37 -38.30 -35.31
N ILE A 633 -17.81 -37.12 -34.99
CA ILE A 633 -16.37 -36.90 -34.89
C ILE A 633 -16.00 -36.55 -33.44
N LYS A 634 -15.23 -37.42 -32.79
CA LYS A 634 -14.65 -37.15 -31.46
C LYS A 634 -13.49 -36.16 -31.57
N VAL A 635 -13.51 -35.09 -30.77
CA VAL A 635 -12.46 -34.06 -30.72
C VAL A 635 -11.90 -33.92 -29.31
N LYS A 636 -10.57 -34.05 -29.18
CA LYS A 636 -9.88 -33.98 -27.90
C LYS A 636 -9.71 -32.53 -27.43
N TYR A 637 -9.96 -32.31 -26.15
CA TYR A 637 -9.69 -31.06 -25.45
C TYR A 637 -8.76 -31.31 -24.26
N ILE A 638 -7.88 -30.34 -23.99
CA ILE A 638 -6.93 -30.40 -22.88
C ILE A 638 -7.35 -29.36 -21.83
N LEU A 639 -7.39 -29.74 -20.55
CA LEU A 639 -7.72 -28.82 -19.47
C LEU A 639 -6.70 -27.65 -19.43
N LYS A 640 -7.18 -26.41 -19.24
CA LYS A 640 -6.29 -25.24 -19.08
C LYS A 640 -5.68 -25.26 -17.67
N PRO A 641 -4.35 -25.14 -17.51
CA PRO A 641 -3.73 -25.14 -16.19
C PRO A 641 -4.22 -23.95 -15.36
N HIS A 642 -4.65 -24.20 -14.12
CA HIS A 642 -5.09 -23.17 -13.19
C HIS A 642 -4.07 -23.05 -12.06
N TYR A 643 -3.18 -22.06 -12.17
CA TYR A 643 -2.16 -21.82 -11.16
C TYR A 643 -2.66 -20.86 -10.09
N ILE A 644 -2.48 -21.25 -8.83
CA ILE A 644 -2.80 -20.45 -7.64
C ILE A 644 -1.52 -20.21 -6.79
N PRO A 645 -1.42 -19.07 -6.09
CA PRO A 645 -0.44 -18.89 -5.03
C PRO A 645 -0.84 -19.70 -3.78
N VAL A 646 0.15 -20.24 -3.08
CA VAL A 646 -0.02 -20.91 -1.79
C VAL A 646 1.03 -20.41 -0.81
N ASP A 647 0.56 -19.88 0.31
CA ASP A 647 1.34 -19.23 1.36
C ASP A 647 0.60 -19.31 2.72
N SER A 648 1.08 -18.57 3.73
CA SER A 648 0.49 -18.56 5.09
C SER A 648 -0.92 -17.96 5.16
N GLU A 649 -1.27 -17.05 4.26
CA GLU A 649 -2.60 -16.43 4.17
C GLU A 649 -3.54 -17.26 3.28
N HIS A 650 -2.97 -17.96 2.30
CA HIS A 650 -3.66 -18.80 1.32
C HIS A 650 -3.23 -20.27 1.43
N PRO A 651 -3.53 -20.97 2.54
CA PRO A 651 -3.11 -22.34 2.76
C PRO A 651 -3.88 -23.33 1.86
N TYR A 652 -3.16 -24.22 1.18
CA TYR A 652 -3.74 -25.23 0.31
C TYR A 652 -3.60 -26.64 0.89
N ARG A 653 -4.71 -27.39 0.93
CA ARG A 653 -4.86 -28.65 1.71
C ARG A 653 -3.79 -29.71 1.42
N THR A 654 -3.28 -29.81 0.19
CA THR A 654 -2.27 -30.82 -0.19
C THR A 654 -0.83 -30.37 0.11
N VAL A 655 -0.59 -29.08 0.38
CA VAL A 655 0.75 -28.53 0.64
C VAL A 655 0.94 -28.35 2.15
N LYS A 656 1.99 -28.99 2.69
CA LYS A 656 2.33 -28.87 4.11
C LYS A 656 2.84 -27.45 4.42
N PRO A 657 2.45 -26.81 5.54
CA PRO A 657 2.91 -25.49 5.94
C PRO A 657 4.43 -25.30 5.88
N ASN A 658 5.21 -26.27 6.38
CA ASN A 658 6.68 -26.25 6.34
C ASN A 658 7.30 -26.07 4.94
N ASN A 659 6.53 -26.25 3.86
CA ASN A 659 7.01 -25.99 2.49
C ASN A 659 7.05 -24.49 2.15
N TYR A 660 6.29 -23.65 2.86
CA TYR A 660 6.11 -22.20 2.61
C TYR A 660 6.21 -21.31 3.85
N SER A 661 6.20 -21.89 5.06
CA SER A 661 6.26 -21.20 6.35
C SER A 661 7.06 -22.04 7.35
N ILE A 662 8.15 -21.49 7.88
CA ILE A 662 9.03 -22.13 8.87
C ILE A 662 9.18 -21.17 10.06
N PRO A 663 8.43 -21.37 11.16
CA PRO A 663 8.64 -20.61 12.38
C PRO A 663 9.94 -21.07 13.06
N VAL A 664 10.78 -20.10 13.43
CA VAL A 664 12.07 -20.29 14.10
C VAL A 664 12.12 -19.43 15.36
N LYS A 665 12.93 -19.84 16.33
CA LYS A 665 13.08 -19.11 17.60
C LYS A 665 14.49 -19.15 18.13
N GLU A 666 14.86 -18.06 18.79
CA GLU A 666 15.95 -18.03 19.75
C GLU A 666 15.39 -18.34 21.15
N ILE A 667 16.00 -19.27 21.87
CA ILE A 667 15.74 -19.54 23.29
C ILE A 667 16.99 -19.21 24.08
N ILE A 668 16.87 -18.31 25.05
CA ILE A 668 17.93 -18.02 26.03
C ILE A 668 17.59 -18.77 27.31
N HIS A 669 18.31 -19.87 27.53
CA HIS A 669 18.25 -20.68 28.74
C HIS A 669 19.11 -20.09 29.85
N TYR A 670 18.51 -19.79 30.99
CA TYR A 670 19.23 -19.40 32.19
C TYR A 670 19.45 -20.64 33.07
N VAL A 671 20.68 -20.88 33.53
CA VAL A 671 20.99 -22.04 34.37
C VAL A 671 21.96 -21.69 35.50
N GLY A 672 21.88 -22.42 36.62
CA GLY A 672 22.92 -22.39 37.67
C GLY A 672 22.59 -21.62 38.96
N ALA A 673 21.50 -20.85 39.01
CA ALA A 673 21.10 -20.09 40.21
C ALA A 673 20.11 -20.84 41.14
N SER A 674 20.06 -22.18 41.04
CA SER A 674 19.16 -23.05 41.81
C SER A 674 17.68 -22.63 41.67
N ASP A 675 16.95 -22.51 42.79
CA ASP A 675 15.56 -22.06 42.88
C ASP A 675 15.33 -20.60 42.43
N LYS A 676 16.40 -19.79 42.38
CA LYS A 676 16.37 -18.41 41.88
C LYS A 676 16.69 -18.28 40.38
N THR A 677 16.75 -19.39 39.63
CA THR A 677 17.07 -19.36 38.19
C THR A 677 15.96 -18.65 37.41
N PRO A 678 16.25 -17.59 36.64
CA PRO A 678 15.25 -16.91 35.82
C PRO A 678 14.60 -17.84 34.79
N ALA A 679 13.34 -17.56 34.43
CA ALA A 679 12.68 -18.26 33.35
C ALA A 679 13.30 -17.92 31.97
N ASP A 680 13.34 -18.92 31.09
CA ASP A 680 13.85 -18.79 29.72
C ASP A 680 13.21 -17.60 28.98
N ARG A 681 14.00 -16.92 28.15
CA ARG A 681 13.51 -15.89 27.22
C ARG A 681 13.42 -16.49 25.82
N ILE A 682 12.35 -16.17 25.09
CA ILE A 682 12.12 -16.67 23.74
C ILE A 682 11.86 -15.50 22.80
N GLN A 683 12.59 -15.44 21.68
CA GLN A 683 12.29 -14.55 20.55
C GLN A 683 11.84 -15.38 19.35
N GLY A 684 10.73 -15.00 18.71
CA GLY A 684 10.23 -15.67 17.50
C GLY A 684 10.57 -14.89 16.23
N ALA A 685 10.72 -15.62 15.13
CA ALA A 685 10.75 -15.11 13.77
C ALA A 685 10.15 -16.17 12.81
N CYS A 686 9.80 -15.78 11.60
CA CYS A 686 9.17 -16.64 10.62
C CYS A 686 9.79 -16.46 9.24
N TRP A 687 10.34 -17.55 8.71
CA TRP A 687 10.70 -17.64 7.31
C TRP A 687 9.46 -17.97 6.49
N SER A 688 9.19 -17.18 5.46
CA SER A 688 8.05 -17.36 4.57
C SER A 688 8.40 -17.20 3.10
N ARG A 689 7.64 -17.88 2.26
CA ARG A 689 7.60 -17.71 0.79
C ARG A 689 6.23 -18.10 0.27
N SER A 690 5.96 -17.76 -0.98
CA SER A 690 4.83 -18.27 -1.75
C SER A 690 5.27 -19.41 -2.67
N LEU A 691 4.36 -20.34 -2.95
CA LEU A 691 4.53 -21.44 -3.90
C LEU A 691 3.49 -21.35 -5.00
N THR A 692 3.82 -21.85 -6.20
CA THR A 692 2.82 -22.09 -7.25
C THR A 692 2.27 -23.49 -7.14
N VAL A 693 0.94 -23.65 -7.13
CA VAL A 693 0.26 -24.95 -7.23
C VAL A 693 -0.63 -24.96 -8.47
N ASP A 694 -0.65 -26.09 -9.18
CA ASP A 694 -1.66 -26.38 -10.20
C ASP A 694 -2.90 -26.94 -9.51
N ASP A 695 -3.94 -26.12 -9.37
CA ASP A 695 -5.17 -26.44 -8.66
C ASP A 695 -5.92 -27.64 -9.26
N ASN A 696 -5.72 -27.91 -10.56
CA ASN A 696 -6.33 -29.05 -11.24
C ASN A 696 -5.86 -30.41 -10.71
N ASN A 697 -4.66 -30.49 -10.11
CA ASN A 697 -4.08 -31.75 -9.61
C ASN A 697 -3.37 -31.63 -8.25
N GLY A 698 -3.37 -30.45 -7.64
CA GLY A 698 -2.80 -30.18 -6.32
C GLY A 698 -1.28 -30.31 -6.22
N LYS A 699 -0.54 -30.33 -7.35
CA LYS A 699 0.93 -30.44 -7.36
C LYS A 699 1.60 -29.06 -7.32
N VAL A 700 2.68 -28.98 -6.53
CA VAL A 700 3.56 -27.80 -6.49
C VAL A 700 4.38 -27.74 -7.79
N ILE A 701 4.32 -26.60 -8.47
CA ILE A 701 5.10 -26.30 -9.67
C ILE A 701 6.42 -25.65 -9.23
N LYS A 702 7.52 -26.36 -9.45
CA LYS A 702 8.86 -25.83 -9.20
C LYS A 702 9.09 -24.61 -10.10
N ASP A 703 9.62 -23.54 -9.52
CA ASP A 703 9.96 -22.29 -10.22
C ASP A 703 8.76 -21.66 -10.99
N GLY A 704 7.52 -21.95 -10.53
CA GLY A 704 6.29 -21.45 -11.15
C GLY A 704 6.01 -19.96 -10.87
N LYS A 705 5.05 -19.39 -11.60
CA LYS A 705 4.70 -17.94 -11.65
C LYS A 705 4.62 -17.20 -10.31
N TYR A 706 4.10 -17.85 -9.26
CA TYR A 706 3.90 -17.27 -7.92
C TYR A 706 4.93 -17.77 -6.90
N THR A 707 5.95 -18.52 -7.33
CA THR A 707 6.97 -19.06 -6.44
C THR A 707 7.98 -17.97 -6.13
N THR A 708 8.20 -17.69 -4.84
CA THR A 708 9.18 -16.70 -4.38
C THR A 708 10.33 -17.37 -3.63
N ASP A 709 11.45 -16.65 -3.54
CA ASP A 709 12.55 -17.00 -2.64
C ASP A 709 12.11 -16.86 -1.18
N TRP A 710 12.83 -17.55 -0.29
CA TRP A 710 12.60 -17.44 1.15
C TRP A 710 12.95 -16.03 1.66
N SER A 711 12.00 -15.43 2.36
CA SER A 711 12.14 -14.17 3.08
C SER A 711 11.93 -14.40 4.58
N VAL A 712 12.40 -13.47 5.42
CA VAL A 712 12.25 -13.52 6.87
C VAL A 712 11.62 -12.22 7.36
N ASP A 713 10.68 -12.32 8.31
CA ASP A 713 9.99 -11.18 8.92
C ASP A 713 10.91 -10.30 9.77
N LYS A 714 11.93 -10.89 10.39
CA LYS A 714 12.95 -10.24 11.22
C LYS A 714 14.34 -10.76 10.80
N LYS A 715 15.27 -9.86 10.49
CA LYS A 715 16.63 -10.26 10.09
C LYS A 715 17.50 -10.76 11.24
N GLU A 716 17.35 -10.16 12.42
CA GLU A 716 18.21 -10.39 13.59
C GLU A 716 17.38 -10.50 14.88
N TYR A 717 17.76 -11.41 15.77
CA TYR A 717 17.30 -11.45 17.15
C TYR A 717 17.90 -10.28 17.94
N SER A 718 17.11 -9.66 18.81
CA SER A 718 17.51 -8.42 19.50
C SER A 718 18.35 -8.75 20.73
N ALA A 719 19.40 -7.97 21.00
CA ALA A 719 20.23 -8.18 22.19
C ALA A 719 19.41 -8.10 23.50
N ILE A 720 19.59 -9.06 24.41
CA ILE A 720 18.86 -9.17 25.68
C ILE A 720 19.84 -9.11 26.85
N LYS A 721 19.62 -8.17 27.77
CA LYS A 721 20.40 -8.09 29.02
C LYS A 721 20.07 -9.26 29.95
N THR A 722 21.11 -9.82 30.55
CA THR A 722 21.01 -10.89 31.54
C THR A 722 20.35 -10.36 32.83
N PRO A 723 19.32 -11.03 33.38
CA PRO A 723 18.74 -10.68 34.67
C PRO A 723 19.76 -10.69 35.82
N VAL A 724 19.64 -9.78 36.78
CA VAL A 724 20.45 -9.83 38.00
C VAL A 724 19.82 -10.81 39.00
N VAL A 725 20.63 -11.72 39.57
CA VAL A 725 20.19 -12.69 40.57
C VAL A 725 21.09 -12.58 41.80
N ASP A 726 20.57 -12.07 42.91
CA ASP A 726 21.39 -11.81 44.09
C ASP A 726 21.94 -13.10 44.73
N GLY A 727 23.25 -13.06 45.03
CA GLY A 727 24.07 -14.18 45.48
C GLY A 727 24.72 -14.97 44.35
N TYR A 728 24.52 -14.58 43.09
CA TYR A 728 25.11 -15.21 41.90
C TYR A 728 25.61 -14.16 40.89
N HIS A 729 26.57 -14.51 40.05
CA HIS A 729 27.00 -13.71 38.89
C HIS A 729 26.95 -14.54 37.61
N ALA A 730 26.50 -13.93 36.53
CA ALA A 730 26.41 -14.54 35.21
C ALA A 730 27.76 -14.55 34.47
N ASP A 731 27.91 -15.47 33.53
CA ASP A 731 29.05 -15.54 32.60
C ASP A 731 29.03 -14.44 31.52
N GLN A 732 27.87 -13.84 31.25
CA GLN A 732 27.72 -12.77 30.25
C GLN A 732 26.69 -11.69 30.66
N TYR A 733 26.98 -10.43 30.33
CA TYR A 733 26.15 -9.26 30.67
C TYR A 733 24.86 -9.18 29.85
N GLN A 734 24.96 -9.59 28.59
CA GLN A 734 23.84 -9.65 27.66
C GLN A 734 24.14 -10.71 26.60
N VAL A 735 23.09 -11.36 26.12
CA VAL A 735 23.14 -12.08 24.85
C VAL A 735 23.14 -11.02 23.74
N LYS A 736 24.07 -11.14 22.78
CA LYS A 736 24.19 -10.23 21.64
C LYS A 736 23.12 -10.52 20.59
N GLU A 737 23.01 -9.65 19.59
CA GLU A 737 22.23 -9.95 18.39
C GLU A 737 22.78 -11.19 17.66
N HIS A 738 21.88 -11.96 17.08
CA HIS A 738 22.16 -13.11 16.21
C HIS A 738 21.33 -12.98 14.94
N ASP A 739 21.91 -13.28 13.79
CA ASP A 739 21.16 -13.41 12.54
C ASP A 739 20.08 -14.49 12.66
N VAL A 740 18.90 -14.25 12.10
CA VAL A 740 17.82 -15.24 12.08
C VAL A 740 18.12 -16.26 10.99
N GLU A 741 18.48 -17.47 11.38
CA GLU A 741 18.66 -18.61 10.46
C GLU A 741 17.36 -19.42 10.30
N ARG A 742 17.37 -20.47 9.45
CA ARG A 742 16.21 -21.37 9.23
C ARG A 742 16.12 -22.50 10.26
N GLU A 743 16.86 -22.38 11.35
CA GLU A 743 16.94 -23.33 12.46
C GLU A 743 16.78 -22.56 13.79
N ASN A 744 16.43 -23.26 14.86
CA ASN A 744 16.32 -22.60 16.18
C ASN A 744 17.71 -22.37 16.77
N ILE A 745 17.86 -21.28 17.53
CA ILE A 745 19.11 -20.93 18.22
C ILE A 745 18.89 -21.11 19.73
N ASP A 746 19.66 -21.99 20.36
CA ASP A 746 19.62 -22.19 21.82
C ASP A 746 20.88 -21.59 22.46
N VAL A 747 20.71 -20.50 23.21
CA VAL A 747 21.77 -19.78 23.92
C VAL A 747 21.70 -20.13 25.41
N VAL A 748 22.83 -20.41 26.05
CA VAL A 748 22.87 -20.71 27.51
C VAL A 748 23.64 -19.62 28.25
N VAL A 749 23.00 -19.03 29.26
CA VAL A 749 23.58 -18.08 30.21
C VAL A 749 23.76 -18.78 31.55
N LYS A 750 24.98 -18.81 32.09
CA LYS A 750 25.32 -19.56 33.30
C LYS A 750 25.56 -18.64 34.48
N TYR A 751 24.85 -18.90 35.57
CA TYR A 751 25.09 -18.26 36.86
C TYR A 751 26.04 -19.09 37.71
N HIS A 752 27.06 -18.42 38.22
CA HIS A 752 28.02 -18.93 39.20
C HIS A 752 27.66 -18.38 40.58
N LYS A 753 27.67 -19.24 41.60
CA LYS A 753 27.40 -18.81 42.97
C LYS A 753 28.52 -17.92 43.49
N ASN A 754 28.17 -16.78 44.06
CA ASN A 754 29.16 -15.86 44.61
C ASN A 754 29.85 -16.47 45.85
N GLY A 755 31.12 -16.12 46.03
CA GLY A 755 31.91 -16.43 47.22
C GLY A 755 31.33 -15.82 48.49
N GLN A 756 31.79 -16.32 49.64
CA GLN A 756 31.32 -15.91 50.96
C GLN A 756 32.37 -15.12 51.74
N ILE A 757 31.91 -14.32 52.69
CA ILE A 757 32.76 -13.79 53.75
C ILE A 757 32.88 -14.86 54.83
N ILE A 758 34.10 -15.28 55.14
CA ILE A 758 34.38 -16.29 56.17
C ILE A 758 35.09 -15.62 57.35
N PRO A 759 34.39 -15.33 58.46
CA PRO A 759 35.01 -14.76 59.65
C PRO A 759 35.95 -15.74 60.34
N VAL A 760 37.15 -15.25 60.63
CA VAL A 760 38.18 -15.96 61.37
C VAL A 760 38.73 -15.11 62.50
N ASN A 761 39.16 -15.74 63.58
CA ASN A 761 39.82 -15.06 64.71
C ASN A 761 41.23 -14.58 64.32
N SER A 762 41.91 -13.93 65.27
CA SER A 762 43.30 -13.46 65.14
C SER A 762 44.32 -14.51 64.68
N LYS A 763 44.02 -15.81 64.88
CA LYS A 763 44.84 -16.98 64.51
C LYS A 763 44.45 -17.60 63.16
N GLY A 764 43.38 -17.14 62.53
CA GLY A 764 42.87 -17.66 61.25
C GLY A 764 41.92 -18.86 61.36
N GLU A 765 41.47 -19.18 62.57
CA GLU A 765 40.48 -20.23 62.88
C GLU A 765 39.06 -19.67 62.71
N LYS A 766 38.09 -20.48 62.23
CA LYS A 766 36.70 -20.02 62.04
C LYS A 766 36.04 -19.66 63.37
N ILE A 767 35.27 -18.57 63.40
CA ILE A 767 34.52 -18.17 64.59
C ILE A 767 33.19 -18.93 64.65
N ASN A 768 32.97 -19.68 65.72
CA ASN A 768 31.72 -20.42 65.94
C ASN A 768 30.51 -19.47 66.03
N HIS A 769 29.39 -19.87 65.45
CA HIS A 769 28.14 -19.09 65.35
C HIS A 769 28.20 -17.81 64.49
N ALA A 770 29.31 -17.51 63.82
CA ALA A 770 29.37 -16.40 62.86
C ALA A 770 28.60 -16.73 61.57
N THR A 771 27.93 -15.74 60.99
CA THR A 771 27.27 -15.88 59.68
C THR A 771 28.28 -15.76 58.55
N HIS A 772 28.05 -16.48 57.45
CA HIS A 772 28.83 -16.42 56.22
C HIS A 772 28.00 -15.77 55.11
N PRO A 773 27.90 -14.42 55.06
CA PRO A 773 27.15 -13.77 53.99
C PRO A 773 27.83 -14.00 52.64
N VAL A 774 27.01 -14.23 51.62
CA VAL A 774 27.40 -14.31 50.21
C VAL A 774 27.65 -12.89 49.69
N TYR A 775 28.55 -12.69 48.72
CA TYR A 775 28.73 -11.38 48.10
C TYR A 775 27.47 -10.93 47.37
N ILE A 776 27.08 -9.68 47.61
CA ILE A 776 25.96 -9.01 46.96
C ILE A 776 26.31 -8.79 45.48
N THR A 777 25.43 -9.22 44.58
CA THR A 777 25.57 -9.03 43.13
C THR A 777 25.38 -7.54 42.77
N ASP A 778 26.07 -7.04 41.74
CA ASP A 778 25.88 -5.66 41.28
C ASP A 778 24.47 -5.52 40.67
N PRO A 779 23.61 -4.61 41.20
CA PRO A 779 22.22 -4.46 40.72
C PRO A 779 22.13 -3.93 39.28
N THR A 780 23.22 -3.44 38.71
CA THR A 780 23.29 -2.91 37.33
C THR A 780 24.04 -3.80 36.35
N ASP A 781 24.73 -4.84 36.84
CA ASP A 781 25.56 -5.74 36.04
C ASP A 781 25.56 -7.16 36.63
N ALA A 782 24.75 -8.03 36.02
CA ALA A 782 24.62 -9.43 36.44
C ALA A 782 25.95 -10.21 36.43
N THR A 783 27.02 -9.76 35.76
CA THR A 783 28.33 -10.44 35.75
C THR A 783 29.23 -10.07 36.92
N LYS A 784 28.83 -9.10 37.75
CA LYS A 784 29.67 -8.53 38.80
C LYS A 784 29.05 -8.66 40.17
N VAL A 785 29.90 -8.55 41.18
CA VAL A 785 29.53 -8.32 42.57
C VAL A 785 29.97 -6.92 42.97
N LEU A 786 29.33 -6.32 43.97
CA LEU A 786 29.78 -5.04 44.49
C LEU A 786 31.24 -5.18 44.95
N ILE A 787 32.11 -4.31 44.42
CA ILE A 787 33.57 -4.45 44.60
C ILE A 787 33.99 -4.23 46.07
N GLU A 788 33.17 -3.52 46.83
CA GLU A 788 33.30 -3.33 48.27
C GLU A 788 32.10 -4.00 48.98
N GLN A 789 32.36 -4.96 49.86
CA GLN A 789 31.35 -5.69 50.63
C GLN A 789 31.50 -5.38 52.14
N PRO A 790 30.40 -5.19 52.89
CA PRO A 790 30.47 -4.94 54.33
C PRO A 790 30.90 -6.20 55.10
N ALA A 791 31.77 -6.04 56.09
CA ALA A 791 32.13 -7.14 56.98
C ALA A 791 30.95 -7.50 57.91
N PRO A 792 30.56 -8.78 58.07
CA PRO A 792 29.47 -9.16 58.96
C PRO A 792 29.76 -8.79 60.41
N ARG A 793 28.73 -8.45 61.19
CA ARG A 793 28.88 -8.19 62.63
C ARG A 793 28.79 -9.50 63.40
N ILE A 794 29.65 -9.65 64.40
CA ILE A 794 29.76 -10.83 65.24
C ILE A 794 29.77 -10.36 66.68
N LEU A 795 28.97 -11.00 67.54
CA LEU A 795 28.89 -10.66 68.95
C LEU A 795 30.26 -10.86 69.60
N ASP A 796 30.73 -9.87 70.37
CA ASP A 796 32.03 -9.84 71.07
C ASP A 796 33.30 -9.76 70.20
N TYR A 797 33.17 -9.55 68.89
CA TYR A 797 34.29 -9.41 67.94
C TYR A 797 34.14 -8.19 67.01
N MET A 798 35.25 -7.51 66.68
CA MET A 798 35.29 -6.50 65.59
C MET A 798 36.20 -6.96 64.44
N PRO A 799 35.83 -6.69 63.18
CA PRO A 799 36.68 -7.01 62.03
C PRO A 799 37.88 -6.07 61.96
N ARG A 800 38.99 -6.53 61.38
CA ARG A 800 40.18 -5.71 61.09
C ARG A 800 39.85 -4.52 60.18
N ASN A 801 38.97 -4.72 59.21
CA ASN A 801 38.48 -3.72 58.27
C ASN A 801 36.94 -3.74 58.28
N SER A 802 36.28 -2.58 58.24
CA SER A 802 34.81 -2.48 58.20
C SER A 802 34.19 -2.99 56.90
N SER A 803 34.97 -2.99 55.81
CA SER A 803 34.62 -3.55 54.51
C SER A 803 35.77 -4.40 53.94
N ILE A 804 35.46 -5.20 52.92
CA ILE A 804 36.43 -5.92 52.10
C ILE A 804 36.33 -5.51 50.65
N ILE A 805 37.47 -5.49 49.96
CA ILE A 805 37.50 -5.39 48.50
C ILE A 805 37.51 -6.79 47.91
N VAL A 806 36.47 -7.13 47.14
CA VAL A 806 36.37 -8.42 46.45
C VAL A 806 37.29 -8.42 45.24
N LYS A 807 38.24 -9.36 45.21
CA LYS A 807 39.19 -9.54 44.10
C LYS A 807 38.77 -10.63 43.12
N ASP A 808 37.93 -11.55 43.57
CA ASP A 808 37.44 -12.70 42.81
C ASP A 808 36.02 -13.02 43.31
N PRO A 809 34.98 -12.89 42.47
CA PRO A 809 33.59 -13.13 42.89
C PRO A 809 33.29 -14.61 43.17
N ASN A 810 34.13 -15.55 42.73
CA ASN A 810 33.93 -16.99 42.94
C ASN A 810 34.56 -17.53 44.24
N ARG A 811 35.37 -16.72 44.93
CA ARG A 811 36.25 -17.22 45.99
C ARG A 811 35.96 -16.61 47.35
N ASP A 812 35.74 -17.48 48.32
CA ASP A 812 35.61 -17.12 49.73
C ASP A 812 36.79 -16.26 50.24
N THR A 813 36.44 -15.17 50.92
CA THR A 813 37.40 -14.23 51.52
C THR A 813 37.35 -14.36 53.03
N LYS A 814 38.48 -14.77 53.61
CA LYS A 814 38.65 -14.81 55.07
C LYS A 814 38.83 -13.39 55.61
N VAL A 815 38.02 -13.01 56.59
CA VAL A 815 38.11 -11.72 57.28
C VAL A 815 38.55 -11.97 58.71
N ILE A 816 39.63 -11.31 59.13
CA ILE A 816 40.19 -11.45 60.48
C ILE A 816 39.42 -10.53 61.41
N TYR A 817 38.94 -11.10 62.52
CA TYR A 817 38.29 -10.42 63.62
C TYR A 817 39.13 -10.58 64.89
N TYR A 818 38.96 -9.61 65.79
CA TYR A 818 39.60 -9.56 67.10
C TYR A 818 38.54 -9.40 68.18
N THR A 819 38.77 -10.00 69.34
CA THR A 819 37.98 -9.72 70.54
C THR A 819 38.27 -8.31 71.06
N PHE A 820 37.37 -7.77 71.88
CA PHE A 820 37.58 -6.45 72.49
C PHE A 820 38.84 -6.35 73.37
N ASP A 821 39.32 -7.45 73.93
CA ASP A 821 40.55 -7.47 74.72
C ASP A 821 41.82 -7.54 73.86
N GLU A 822 41.82 -8.34 72.77
CA GLU A 822 42.88 -8.31 71.76
C GLU A 822 43.04 -6.91 71.13
N ILE A 823 41.93 -6.19 70.94
CA ILE A 823 41.94 -4.81 70.41
C ILE A 823 42.56 -3.84 71.41
N LYS A 824 42.29 -3.97 72.73
CA LYS A 824 42.95 -3.16 73.77
C LYS A 824 44.46 -3.38 73.76
N GLU A 825 44.92 -4.62 73.62
CA GLU A 825 46.35 -4.93 73.51
C GLU A 825 46.97 -4.35 72.22
N LEU A 826 46.32 -4.50 71.07
CA LEU A 826 46.79 -3.94 69.79
C LEU A 826 46.85 -2.40 69.77
N ILE A 827 45.96 -1.73 70.50
CA ILE A 827 45.96 -0.27 70.68
C ILE A 827 47.08 0.16 71.64
N ALA A 828 47.32 -0.60 72.72
CA ALA A 828 48.40 -0.33 73.67
C ALA A 828 49.79 -0.44 73.03
N ASP A 829 49.98 -1.38 72.10
CA ASP A 829 51.28 -1.72 71.50
C ASP A 829 51.70 -0.82 70.30
N LYS A 830 50.92 0.23 69.99
CA LYS A 830 51.17 1.23 68.90
C LYS A 830 51.44 0.65 67.49
N LYS A 831 51.05 -0.59 67.19
CA LYS A 831 51.35 -1.27 65.92
C LYS A 831 50.37 -1.01 64.78
N LEU A 832 49.20 -0.42 65.04
CA LEU A 832 48.27 0.02 63.99
C LEU A 832 48.69 1.37 63.39
N LYS A 833 49.52 1.32 62.35
CA LYS A 833 49.69 2.41 61.38
C LYS A 833 48.92 2.10 60.11
N THR A 834 47.78 2.75 59.89
CA THR A 834 47.12 2.84 58.58
C THR A 834 47.91 3.80 57.68
N LYS A 835 49.03 3.31 57.12
CA LYS A 835 49.75 3.98 56.03
C LYS A 835 49.38 3.30 54.72
N VAL A 836 48.64 3.99 53.86
CA VAL A 836 48.49 3.58 52.46
C VAL A 836 49.76 4.02 51.73
N GLU A 837 50.60 3.06 51.33
CA GLU A 837 51.70 3.31 50.40
C GLU A 837 51.24 2.97 48.99
N SER A 838 51.37 3.94 48.09
CA SER A 838 51.11 3.81 46.66
C SER A 838 52.38 3.45 45.90
N VAL A 839 52.33 2.36 45.15
CA VAL A 839 53.23 1.97 44.06
C VAL A 839 52.30 1.31 43.05
N ASP A 840 52.10 1.76 41.80
CA ASP A 840 52.98 2.50 40.88
C ASP A 840 52.53 3.94 40.50
N GLY A 841 53.35 4.67 39.73
CA GLY A 841 53.29 6.13 39.56
C GLY A 841 52.77 6.70 38.21
N ASN A 842 52.97 8.03 38.04
CA ASN A 842 52.41 8.98 37.06
C ASN A 842 50.90 9.28 37.25
N SER A 843 50.47 10.46 37.72
CA SER A 843 50.74 11.78 37.14
C SER A 843 50.58 12.96 38.11
N THR A 844 51.50 13.94 37.99
CA THR A 844 51.37 15.41 38.19
C THR A 844 49.98 16.00 37.86
N LEU A 845 49.43 17.11 38.42
CA LEU A 845 49.82 18.29 39.26
C LEU A 845 48.49 18.87 39.90
N PRO A 846 48.40 20.10 40.48
CA PRO A 846 49.04 20.65 41.68
C PRO A 846 48.06 21.30 42.70
N ASN A 847 48.63 21.85 43.78
CA ASN A 847 48.12 22.96 44.61
C ASN A 847 46.86 22.77 45.47
N VAL A 848 47.14 22.29 46.68
CA VAL A 848 46.42 22.65 47.92
C VAL A 848 46.27 24.17 48.04
N ILE A 849 45.02 24.66 48.09
CA ILE A 849 44.71 25.90 48.83
C ILE A 849 44.52 25.49 50.28
N SER A 850 45.37 26.02 51.16
CA SER A 850 45.15 25.98 52.61
C SER A 850 44.57 27.32 53.05
N LEU A 851 43.65 27.27 54.01
CA LEU A 851 43.23 28.28 55.02
C LEU A 851 41.71 28.08 55.31
N PRO A 852 41.18 28.48 56.48
CA PRO A 852 41.64 28.10 57.81
C PRO A 852 40.44 27.72 58.74
N GLY A 853 40.73 27.39 60.00
CA GLY A 853 39.74 27.53 61.09
C GLY A 853 39.11 26.23 61.57
N ASP A 854 39.16 26.04 62.90
CA ASP A 854 38.57 24.93 63.63
C ASP A 854 37.04 25.00 63.64
N ASP A 855 36.39 24.00 63.06
CA ASP A 855 35.16 23.48 63.64
C ASP A 855 35.19 21.95 63.44
N ASN A 856 35.51 21.21 64.52
CA ASN A 856 35.71 19.75 64.57
C ASN A 856 34.44 18.90 64.27
N LYS A 857 33.51 19.45 63.49
CA LYS A 857 32.23 18.85 63.12
C LYS A 857 32.36 17.93 61.89
N ARG A 858 31.48 16.94 61.85
CA ARG A 858 31.24 16.02 60.73
C ARG A 858 29.75 16.02 60.42
N LYS A 859 29.40 15.70 59.17
CA LYS A 859 28.03 15.63 58.66
C LYS A 859 27.64 14.17 58.42
N ALA A 860 26.37 13.81 58.58
CA ALA A 860 25.84 12.48 58.33
C ALA A 860 24.40 12.51 57.80
N ILE A 861 24.04 11.55 56.95
CA ILE A 861 22.69 11.41 56.37
C ILE A 861 22.25 9.95 56.48
N VAL A 862 20.99 9.71 56.83
CA VAL A 862 20.34 8.38 56.76
C VAL A 862 19.41 8.37 55.55
N THR A 863 19.38 7.30 54.77
CA THR A 863 18.61 7.19 53.51
C THR A 863 17.75 5.94 53.52
N PHE A 864 16.45 6.06 53.20
CA PHE A 864 15.54 4.93 53.08
C PHE A 864 15.38 4.58 51.60
N VAL A 865 15.52 3.32 51.22
CA VAL A 865 15.47 2.86 49.82
C VAL A 865 14.48 1.71 49.63
N ASP A 866 13.73 1.72 48.53
CA ASP A 866 12.80 0.64 48.14
C ASP A 866 13.51 -0.38 47.25
N LEU A 867 13.71 -1.59 47.77
CA LEU A 867 14.30 -2.71 47.05
C LEU A 867 13.36 -3.32 46.01
N SER A 868 12.03 -3.19 46.17
CA SER A 868 11.06 -3.59 45.15
C SER A 868 11.14 -2.72 43.89
N ASN A 869 11.72 -1.52 44.01
CA ASN A 869 11.86 -0.56 42.92
C ASN A 869 13.32 -0.11 42.77
N ASN A 870 14.22 -1.06 42.47
CA ASN A 870 15.61 -0.81 42.08
C ASN A 870 16.43 0.07 43.06
N ALA A 871 16.18 -0.07 44.36
CA ALA A 871 16.78 0.74 45.43
C ALA A 871 16.54 2.27 45.31
N VAL A 872 15.43 2.68 44.68
CA VAL A 872 14.98 4.09 44.64
C VAL A 872 14.87 4.63 46.06
N GLN A 873 15.41 5.83 46.27
CA GLN A 873 15.40 6.48 47.58
C GLN A 873 14.00 7.03 47.89
N ILE A 874 13.34 6.46 48.90
CA ILE A 874 11.97 6.78 49.32
C ILE A 874 11.89 7.71 50.55
N ALA A 875 12.98 7.84 51.33
CA ALA A 875 13.09 8.90 52.33
C ALA A 875 14.55 9.22 52.73
N SER A 876 14.74 10.21 53.62
CA SER A 876 16.00 10.45 54.32
C SER A 876 15.83 11.11 55.69
N SER A 877 16.90 11.10 56.49
CA SER A 877 17.08 12.04 57.61
C SER A 877 17.57 13.38 57.09
N ASN A 878 17.43 14.40 57.94
CA ASN A 878 18.17 15.65 57.77
C ASN A 878 19.69 15.42 57.84
N VAL A 879 20.49 16.40 57.42
CA VAL A 879 21.95 16.40 57.62
C VAL A 879 22.26 16.56 59.10
N LEU A 880 22.60 15.46 59.74
CA LEU A 880 22.97 15.37 61.14
C LEU A 880 24.40 15.91 61.26
N SER A 881 24.63 16.86 62.16
CA SER A 881 25.95 17.48 62.35
C SER A 881 26.36 17.43 63.82
N GLY A 882 27.57 16.95 64.09
CA GLY A 882 28.13 16.82 65.45
C GLY A 882 29.64 16.72 65.41
N LYS A 883 30.29 16.84 66.57
CA LYS A 883 31.76 16.72 66.69
C LYS A 883 32.19 15.26 66.59
N ILE A 884 33.44 15.04 66.21
CA ILE A 884 34.03 13.68 66.19
C ILE A 884 33.89 13.04 67.59
N GLY A 885 33.23 11.89 67.66
CA GLY A 885 32.88 11.19 68.90
C GLY A 885 31.46 11.43 69.42
N ASP A 886 30.72 12.41 68.90
CA ASP A 886 29.31 12.61 69.24
C ASP A 886 28.43 11.51 68.63
N LYS A 887 27.33 11.17 69.31
CA LYS A 887 26.37 10.16 68.85
C LYS A 887 25.44 10.72 67.79
N ILE A 888 25.48 10.15 66.59
CA ILE A 888 24.57 10.48 65.48
C ILE A 888 23.14 10.02 65.81
N THR A 889 22.99 8.90 66.52
CA THR A 889 21.69 8.32 66.92
C THR A 889 20.99 9.05 68.06
N ASP A 890 21.66 10.01 68.69
CA ASP A 890 21.01 10.93 69.65
C ASP A 890 20.36 12.11 68.88
N LEU A 891 20.71 12.31 67.60
CA LEU A 891 20.19 13.37 66.73
C LEU A 891 19.06 12.89 65.79
N TYR A 892 18.98 11.59 65.53
CA TYR A 892 17.97 10.97 64.66
C TYR A 892 17.76 9.51 65.04
N SER A 893 16.54 9.00 64.87
CA SER A 893 16.23 7.57 64.91
C SER A 893 15.25 7.24 63.79
N THR A 894 15.42 6.07 63.17
CA THR A 894 14.60 5.64 62.04
C THR A 894 13.21 5.17 62.46
N ALA A 895 12.98 4.89 63.75
CA ALA A 895 11.77 4.23 64.25
C ALA A 895 10.45 4.93 63.84
N LYS A 896 10.42 6.27 63.82
CA LYS A 896 9.25 7.03 63.35
C LYS A 896 9.03 6.87 61.84
N GLN A 897 10.10 7.01 61.05
CA GLN A 897 10.04 6.93 59.60
C GLN A 897 9.73 5.51 59.09
N ILE A 898 10.27 4.50 59.78
CA ILE A 898 9.95 3.09 59.56
C ILE A 898 8.45 2.86 59.77
N LYS A 899 7.88 3.32 60.89
CA LYS A 899 6.46 3.13 61.17
C LYS A 899 5.54 3.77 60.11
N GLU A 900 5.89 4.98 59.65
CA GLU A 900 5.16 5.66 58.56
C GLU A 900 5.24 4.87 57.24
N LEU A 901 6.37 4.20 56.96
CA LEU A 901 6.55 3.36 55.77
C LEU A 901 5.88 1.99 55.92
N GLU A 902 5.84 1.40 57.12
CA GLU A 902 5.08 0.18 57.45
C GLU A 902 3.57 0.40 57.28
N GLU A 903 3.04 1.55 57.74
CA GLU A 903 1.64 1.96 57.50
C GLU A 903 1.36 2.17 56.00
N ALA A 904 2.37 2.56 55.22
CA ALA A 904 2.32 2.65 53.75
C ALA A 904 2.58 1.31 53.01
N GLY A 905 2.77 0.20 53.74
CA GLY A 905 2.89 -1.16 53.19
C GLY A 905 4.31 -1.66 52.91
N TYR A 906 5.35 -1.01 53.43
CA TYR A 906 6.75 -1.45 53.28
C TYR A 906 7.24 -2.22 54.52
N GLU A 907 8.03 -3.28 54.32
CA GLU A 907 8.71 -4.03 55.37
C GLU A 907 10.22 -3.73 55.37
N VAL A 908 10.85 -3.62 56.55
CA VAL A 908 12.27 -3.27 56.67
C VAL A 908 13.16 -4.50 56.44
N VAL A 909 13.78 -4.57 55.26
CA VAL A 909 14.75 -5.62 54.89
C VAL A 909 16.13 -5.38 55.52
N TYR A 910 16.55 -4.13 55.66
CA TYR A 910 17.85 -3.76 56.21
C TYR A 910 17.78 -2.41 56.93
N ASN A 911 18.44 -2.27 58.08
CA ASN A 911 18.69 -0.97 58.71
C ASN A 911 20.18 -0.87 59.05
N GLY A 912 20.92 -0.08 58.29
CA GLY A 912 22.35 0.19 58.48
C GLY A 912 22.67 1.29 59.49
N PHE A 913 21.65 1.97 60.01
CA PHE A 913 21.77 3.09 60.95
C PHE A 913 21.60 2.65 62.41
N ASP A 914 20.37 2.46 62.89
CA ASP A 914 20.04 2.20 64.31
C ASP A 914 19.22 0.90 64.57
N PRO A 915 19.51 -0.24 63.90
CA PRO A 915 18.76 -1.48 64.09
C PRO A 915 18.76 -1.90 65.57
N LYS A 916 17.57 -2.07 66.15
CA LYS A 916 17.37 -2.45 67.56
C LYS A 916 18.05 -1.50 68.57
N GLY A 917 18.14 -0.20 68.24
CA GLY A 917 18.72 0.83 69.12
C GLY A 917 20.26 0.90 69.08
N ALA A 918 20.89 0.33 68.05
CA ALA A 918 22.33 0.43 67.86
C ALA A 918 22.80 1.89 67.71
N THR A 919 23.89 2.26 68.40
CA THR A 919 24.42 3.63 68.40
C THR A 919 25.41 3.87 67.25
N LYS A 920 25.38 5.07 66.64
CA LYS A 920 26.35 5.53 65.63
C LYS A 920 27.09 6.79 66.10
N TYR A 921 28.30 7.00 65.60
CA TYR A 921 29.16 8.12 66.01
C TYR A 921 29.73 8.85 64.79
N PHE A 922 29.99 10.15 64.94
CA PHE A 922 30.75 10.92 63.97
C PHE A 922 32.23 10.53 64.05
N GLU A 923 32.77 9.92 63.00
CA GLU A 923 34.14 9.38 63.01
C GLU A 923 35.15 10.33 62.33
N LYS A 924 36.42 10.19 62.69
CA LYS A 924 37.50 11.06 62.19
C LYS A 924 37.78 10.85 60.70
N ASP A 925 37.68 9.61 60.26
CA ASP A 925 38.24 9.09 58.99
C ASP A 925 37.17 8.85 57.90
N GLN A 926 35.90 9.18 58.19
CA GLN A 926 34.82 9.13 57.19
C GLN A 926 34.95 10.27 56.17
N ARG A 927 34.29 10.11 55.01
CA ARG A 927 34.12 11.18 54.01
C ARG A 927 33.53 12.43 54.71
N THR A 928 33.70 13.62 54.12
CA THR A 928 33.20 14.90 54.68
C THR A 928 31.71 14.87 55.06
N VAL A 929 30.92 14.02 54.40
CA VAL A 929 29.59 13.59 54.83
C VAL A 929 29.55 12.06 54.91
N ALA A 930 29.05 11.52 56.02
CA ALA A 930 28.76 10.09 56.21
C ALA A 930 27.37 9.73 55.68
N THR A 931 27.15 8.49 55.23
CA THR A 931 25.83 8.05 54.77
C THR A 931 25.50 6.66 55.30
N PHE A 932 24.27 6.48 55.78
CA PHE A 932 23.74 5.22 56.30
C PHE A 932 22.45 4.87 55.58
N THR A 933 22.23 3.61 55.23
CA THR A 933 21.06 3.20 54.44
C THR A 933 20.15 2.27 55.22
N VAL A 934 18.84 2.49 55.11
CA VAL A 934 17.77 1.60 55.53
C VAL A 934 17.08 1.13 54.25
N ALA A 935 17.00 -0.18 54.01
CA ALA A 935 16.36 -0.73 52.83
C ALA A 935 15.05 -1.41 53.23
N LEU A 936 14.01 -1.19 52.43
CA LEU A 936 12.66 -1.67 52.65
C LEU A 936 12.14 -2.33 51.38
N GLU A 937 11.11 -3.17 51.49
CA GLU A 937 10.49 -3.86 50.37
C GLU A 937 8.96 -3.74 50.48
N LYS A 938 8.27 -3.55 49.35
CA LYS A 938 6.84 -3.27 49.33
C LYS A 938 6.01 -4.55 49.37
N THR A 939 5.31 -4.76 50.48
CA THR A 939 4.41 -5.91 50.65
C THR A 939 3.15 -5.76 49.80
N LYS A 940 2.82 -6.80 49.02
CA LYS A 940 1.51 -6.89 48.36
C LYS A 940 0.46 -7.20 49.42
N LYS A 941 -0.46 -6.26 49.70
CA LYS A 941 -1.73 -6.62 50.35
C LYS A 941 -2.53 -7.51 49.38
N VAL A 942 -2.51 -8.81 49.64
CA VAL A 942 -3.56 -9.72 49.20
C VAL A 942 -4.81 -9.34 49.99
N ASP A 943 -5.85 -8.90 49.30
CA ASP A 943 -7.16 -8.72 49.94
C ASP A 943 -7.67 -10.11 50.31
N SER A 944 -7.86 -10.38 51.60
CA SER A 944 -8.21 -11.71 52.11
C SER A 944 -9.71 -11.98 51.92
N ASN A 945 -10.17 -11.95 50.68
CA ASN A 945 -11.57 -12.18 50.31
C ASN A 945 -11.79 -12.60 48.85
N GLU A 946 -10.87 -13.35 48.21
CA GLU A 946 -11.21 -14.10 46.99
C GLU A 946 -10.32 -15.33 46.68
N GLU A 947 -9.98 -16.14 47.69
CA GLU A 947 -9.45 -17.51 47.46
C GLU A 947 -10.41 -18.58 48.00
N ASN A 948 -11.44 -18.89 47.22
CA ASN A 948 -12.02 -20.25 47.18
C ASN A 948 -12.99 -20.46 46.00
N LYS A 949 -12.45 -20.60 44.78
CA LYS A 949 -13.01 -21.46 43.70
C LYS A 949 -12.15 -21.43 42.43
N LEU A 950 -11.41 -22.52 42.18
CA LEU A 950 -11.66 -23.48 41.08
C LEU A 950 -10.39 -24.22 40.65
N GLU A 951 -10.15 -25.36 41.29
CA GLU A 951 -9.70 -26.57 40.58
C GLU A 951 -10.60 -27.75 40.93
N THR A 952 -10.63 -28.77 40.06
CA THR A 952 -11.35 -30.06 40.16
C THR A 952 -12.88 -30.09 39.88
N THR A 953 -13.21 -29.97 38.59
CA THR A 953 -14.04 -30.91 37.80
C THR A 953 -14.98 -31.92 38.53
N SER A 954 -16.30 -31.88 38.24
CA SER A 954 -17.03 -32.95 37.47
C SER A 954 -18.57 -32.98 37.61
N LYS A 955 -19.26 -32.92 36.45
CA LYS A 955 -20.47 -33.69 36.01
C LYS A 955 -21.84 -33.66 36.74
N LYS A 956 -22.89 -33.68 35.87
CA LYS A 956 -24.32 -34.13 36.04
C LYS A 956 -25.25 -33.23 36.87
N GLU A 957 -26.56 -33.06 36.58
CA GLU A 957 -27.40 -33.42 35.42
C GLU A 957 -28.72 -32.57 35.39
N THR A 958 -29.03 -31.97 34.22
CA THR A 958 -30.35 -31.77 33.52
C THR A 958 -31.74 -31.56 34.19
N ILE A 959 -32.59 -30.81 33.42
CA ILE A 959 -34.08 -30.93 33.22
C ILE A 959 -35.00 -30.27 34.30
N GLU A 960 -36.17 -29.62 34.07
CA GLU A 960 -37.15 -29.36 32.95
C GLU A 960 -37.76 -27.91 33.14
N VAL A 961 -38.13 -27.07 32.13
CA VAL A 961 -39.46 -26.87 31.42
C VAL A 961 -40.58 -26.27 32.32
N ASP A 962 -41.54 -25.39 31.92
CA ASP A 962 -42.22 -24.99 30.66
C ASP A 962 -42.56 -23.46 30.66
N GLY A 963 -42.76 -22.73 29.55
CA GLY A 963 -44.03 -22.56 28.79
C GLY A 963 -44.66 -21.16 29.07
N GLN A 964 -45.31 -20.39 28.17
CA GLN A 964 -45.93 -20.65 26.85
C GLN A 964 -46.21 -19.34 26.03
N ASN A 965 -46.40 -19.50 24.71
CA ASN A 965 -47.23 -18.72 23.74
C ASN A 965 -46.78 -17.31 23.26
N GLU A 966 -46.49 -17.07 21.96
CA GLU A 966 -47.37 -16.99 20.74
C GLU A 966 -48.08 -15.61 20.62
N GLN A 967 -48.18 -14.89 19.48
CA GLN A 967 -48.00 -15.11 18.02
C GLN A 967 -47.36 -13.80 17.41
N ASP A 968 -46.81 -13.68 16.18
CA ASP A 968 -47.32 -14.18 14.89
C ASP A 968 -46.29 -14.13 13.71
N HIS A 969 -46.42 -15.08 12.76
CA HIS A 969 -46.09 -15.05 11.31
C HIS A 969 -44.64 -14.88 10.69
N LYS A 970 -44.06 -16.03 10.27
CA LYS A 970 -43.42 -16.40 8.96
C LYS A 970 -42.09 -15.71 8.47
N VAL A 971 -40.91 -16.39 8.43
CA VAL A 971 -40.38 -17.42 7.44
C VAL A 971 -39.61 -16.76 6.25
N LEU A 972 -38.32 -17.00 5.90
CA LEU A 972 -37.40 -18.18 5.99
C LEU A 972 -35.86 -17.80 5.88
N LYS A 973 -34.95 -18.62 6.47
CA LYS A 973 -33.49 -18.87 6.18
C LYS A 973 -32.47 -17.70 6.13
N HIS A 974 -31.52 -17.59 7.08
CA HIS A 974 -30.19 -18.26 7.20
C HIS A 974 -29.06 -17.67 6.31
N ILE A 975 -27.81 -17.46 6.76
CA ILE A 975 -27.18 -17.09 8.07
C ILE A 975 -25.77 -16.52 7.75
N PHE A 976 -25.25 -15.61 8.56
CA PHE A 976 -24.08 -14.77 8.24
C PHE A 976 -22.70 -15.43 8.32
N PRO A 977 -21.80 -15.00 7.43
CA PRO A 977 -20.38 -14.84 7.72
C PRO A 977 -19.90 -13.42 7.28
N TRP A 978 -18.79 -12.82 7.72
CA TRP A 978 -17.83 -13.09 8.79
C TRP A 978 -16.91 -11.85 8.89
N MET A 979 -17.05 -11.02 9.92
CA MET A 979 -16.30 -9.75 10.02
C MET A 979 -16.17 -9.29 11.48
N LYS A 980 -14.96 -9.34 12.02
CA LYS A 980 -14.39 -8.39 12.98
C LYS A 980 -12.90 -8.63 13.15
#